data_AF-A0A557QLS8-F1
#
_entry.id   AF-A0A557QLS8-F1
#
_cell.length_a   1.000
_cell.length_b   1.000
_cell.length_c   1.000
_cell.angle_alpha   90.00
_cell.angle_beta   90.00
_cell.angle_gamma   90.00
#
_symmetry.space_group_name_H-M   'P 1'
#
loop_
_entity.id
_entity.type
_entity.pdbx_description
1 polymer ?
#
loop_
_entity_poly.entity_id
_entity_poly.type
_entity_poly.pdbx_seq_one_letter_code
_entity_poly.pdbx_strand_id
1 'polypeptide(L)'
;MSISGAPISSAPLAASAGAFTPSGTVKSWPLVVTVSAGPVEQVWPLSVTVAMPPQTTWPLRVTVANASPAQNWPLSVTVFTPGASPARWRPVVTLGGVDVSARLVGEIEVQAGEGESRIAAFSMLPASGVVVPVDWVGRVVTIDFAQADTAGNAINVQRIFTGVVDVPEYDINTGGANFECTDQRQEVLASTARTWFDTHIGGYYSAAVAGEPADNLQYAEARLASVPMALDLDAWQRPRVTPWNISTPYASLTADDILDGTLSASLPSRADLRNVVETAFEYRFPRLRSRTIMAGWSLAGDYRAKEDLPTKAMVEQALDGMSGWQRMGNVGYQEPPHGSQTFGGGIYYMAPEVANQLCISFQSRHMTRWVQTVTERYTLRVTNAASVSAIGEALDTSVGAVLGVDYDSSQWLSDYSTLPALTRLSAGDESFDVGHAGISDRAEAAAGIEALVAQSQVNVLASHRDGRVRFSVPLRADYDLTHRIAIDATLADGRRLQAAGKAVQIAHRMDIDTGEATTEAAVAISGHAAVGLQPYDPPAAPTALTDPTAAPTPAAYGIQAGTYSGRRVGAAVHNPDTMIGFSTNNGADDSTGNYDAFGELYPVQFSVGDPDIEAEARDPLELAASLEFAVDVPQDPFEVSA
;
A
#
# COMPACT_ATOMS: atom_id res chain seq x y z
N MET A 1 75.78 -51.09 -18.97
CA MET A 1 74.64 -50.85 -18.07
C MET A 1 73.57 -50.15 -18.89
N SER A 2 72.62 -50.91 -19.44
CA SER A 2 71.46 -50.37 -20.14
C SER A 2 70.19 -51.02 -19.61
N ILE A 3 69.10 -50.26 -19.72
CA ILE A 3 67.70 -50.60 -20.09
C ILE A 3 66.97 -49.24 -19.88
N SER A 4 66.66 -48.42 -20.89
CA SER A 4 65.63 -48.50 -21.97
C SER A 4 64.24 -48.87 -21.42
N GLY A 5 63.18 -48.06 -21.48
CA GLY A 5 62.60 -47.38 -22.63
C GLY A 5 61.32 -48.14 -23.06
N ALA A 6 60.13 -47.58 -22.82
CA ALA A 6 58.90 -47.59 -23.65
C ALA A 6 57.58 -47.45 -22.83
N PRO A 7 56.59 -46.66 -23.31
CA PRO A 7 55.18 -46.65 -22.86
C PRO A 7 54.26 -47.54 -23.75
N ILE A 8 52.92 -47.49 -23.52
CA ILE A 8 51.75 -48.13 -24.24
C ILE A 8 51.25 -49.43 -23.53
N SER A 9 49.97 -49.78 -23.27
CA SER A 9 48.60 -49.24 -23.45
C SER A 9 47.53 -49.96 -22.59
N SER A 10 46.32 -49.37 -22.53
CA SER A 10 44.96 -49.98 -22.66
C SER A 10 44.48 -51.17 -21.80
N ALA A 11 43.50 -50.94 -20.92
CA ALA A 11 42.15 -51.56 -20.89
C ALA A 11 41.49 -51.44 -19.49
N PRO A 12 40.14 -51.36 -19.39
CA PRO A 12 39.41 -51.11 -18.14
C PRO A 12 39.12 -52.41 -17.37
N LEU A 13 38.99 -52.32 -16.04
CA LEU A 13 38.42 -53.40 -15.23
C LEU A 13 37.05 -52.96 -14.67
N ALA A 14 36.06 -53.74 -15.09
CA ALA A 14 34.64 -53.59 -14.84
C ALA A 14 34.24 -53.92 -13.39
N ALA A 15 33.00 -53.54 -13.09
CA ALA A 15 32.28 -53.68 -11.83
C ALA A 15 32.42 -55.04 -11.11
N SER A 16 32.45 -54.98 -9.78
CA SER A 16 32.00 -56.08 -8.92
C SER A 16 31.07 -55.55 -7.83
N ALA A 17 29.79 -55.89 -7.95
CA ALA A 17 28.78 -55.74 -6.92
C ALA A 17 29.21 -56.50 -5.66
N GLY A 18 29.32 -55.80 -4.53
CA GLY A 18 29.35 -56.40 -3.21
C GLY A 18 27.91 -56.66 -2.76
N ALA A 19 27.44 -57.89 -2.95
CA ALA A 19 26.14 -58.34 -2.48
C ALA A 19 26.06 -58.25 -0.95
N PHE A 20 25.12 -57.45 -0.44
CA PHE A 20 24.70 -57.54 0.95
C PHE A 20 24.01 -58.88 1.14
N THR A 21 24.61 -59.78 1.91
CA THR A 21 24.01 -61.07 2.23
C THR A 21 23.10 -60.88 3.45
N PRO A 22 21.77 -60.99 3.35
CA PRO A 22 20.92 -60.96 4.53
C PRO A 22 21.22 -62.21 5.36
N SER A 23 21.72 -62.03 6.59
CA SER A 23 21.88 -63.14 7.54
C SER A 23 20.50 -63.55 8.05
N GLY A 24 19.81 -64.42 7.31
CA GLY A 24 18.59 -65.06 7.78
C GLY A 24 18.92 -65.94 8.98
N THR A 25 18.54 -65.48 10.18
CA THR A 25 18.66 -66.31 11.39
C THR A 25 17.49 -67.30 11.37
N VAL A 26 17.76 -68.57 11.07
CA VAL A 26 16.74 -69.63 11.21
C VAL A 26 16.55 -69.90 12.70
N LYS A 27 15.48 -69.36 13.31
CA LYS A 27 15.04 -69.76 14.65
C LYS A 27 14.05 -70.91 14.53
N SER A 28 14.48 -72.10 14.96
CA SER A 28 13.60 -73.23 15.25
C SER A 28 12.99 -73.06 16.63
N TRP A 29 11.66 -73.11 16.73
CA TRP A 29 10.93 -73.19 17.99
C TRP A 29 10.43 -74.62 18.15
N PRO A 30 10.89 -75.41 19.14
CA PRO A 30 10.31 -76.71 19.40
C PRO A 30 8.92 -76.52 20.03
N LEU A 31 7.86 -76.85 19.28
CA LEU A 31 6.51 -76.98 19.81
C LEU A 31 6.41 -78.35 20.53
N VAL A 32 6.32 -78.33 21.85
CA VAL A 32 5.98 -79.53 22.64
C VAL A 32 4.47 -79.54 22.85
N VAL A 33 3.79 -80.53 22.27
CA VAL A 33 2.35 -80.76 22.48
C VAL A 33 2.19 -81.90 23.48
N THR A 34 1.62 -81.61 24.65
CA THR A 34 1.17 -82.64 25.58
C THR A 34 -0.34 -82.80 25.43
N VAL A 35 -0.77 -83.95 24.92
CA VAL A 35 -2.20 -84.29 24.78
C VAL A 35 -2.63 -85.07 26.03
N SER A 36 -3.55 -84.52 26.82
CA SER A 36 -4.29 -85.32 27.80
C SER A 36 -5.53 -85.91 27.12
N ALA A 37 -5.70 -87.23 27.20
CA ALA A 37 -6.80 -87.93 26.56
C ALA A 37 -8.17 -87.45 27.10
N GLY A 38 -8.97 -86.86 26.22
CA GLY A 38 -10.39 -86.57 26.39
C GLY A 38 -10.99 -86.26 25.01
N PRO A 39 -12.21 -86.71 24.68
CA PRO A 39 -12.76 -86.57 23.34
C PRO A 39 -13.30 -85.14 23.19
N VAL A 40 -12.45 -84.21 22.77
CA VAL A 40 -12.88 -82.89 22.31
C VAL A 40 -12.20 -82.62 20.98
N GLU A 41 -13.02 -82.43 19.95
CA GLU A 41 -12.61 -82.01 18.62
C GLU A 41 -12.08 -80.57 18.71
N GLN A 42 -10.78 -80.37 18.49
CA GLN A 42 -10.15 -79.04 18.49
C GLN A 42 -9.65 -78.72 17.08
N VAL A 43 -10.29 -77.75 16.44
CA VAL A 43 -9.84 -77.12 15.20
C VAL A 43 -8.93 -75.95 15.56
N TRP A 44 -7.69 -75.95 15.05
CA TRP A 44 -6.76 -74.84 15.21
C TRP A 44 -6.76 -73.99 13.95
N PRO A 45 -7.13 -72.69 14.00
CA PRO A 45 -6.91 -71.80 12.88
C PRO A 45 -5.45 -71.32 12.92
N LEU A 46 -4.55 -72.03 12.22
CA LEU A 46 -3.20 -71.51 11.98
C LEU A 46 -3.26 -70.52 10.80
N SER A 47 -3.11 -69.23 11.08
CA SER A 47 -2.83 -68.20 10.06
C SER A 47 -1.35 -67.88 10.08
N VAL A 48 -0.67 -67.99 8.93
CA VAL A 48 0.70 -67.52 8.75
C VAL A 48 0.63 -66.26 7.89
N THR A 49 0.91 -65.12 8.51
CA THR A 49 1.07 -63.83 7.82
C THR A 49 2.56 -63.50 7.79
N VAL A 50 3.11 -63.26 6.60
CA VAL A 50 4.48 -62.74 6.42
C VAL A 50 4.37 -61.24 6.23
N ALA A 51 4.94 -60.46 7.14
CA ALA A 51 5.04 -59.01 7.05
C ALA A 51 6.51 -58.56 7.16
N MET A 52 6.97 -57.80 6.17
CA MET A 52 8.09 -56.85 6.30
C MET A 52 7.55 -55.48 5.86
N PRO A 53 7.92 -54.36 6.52
CA PRO A 53 8.89 -54.20 7.62
C PRO A 53 8.24 -54.52 8.99
N PRO A 54 9.03 -54.65 10.08
CA PRO A 54 8.50 -55.16 11.34
C PRO A 54 7.53 -54.16 11.98
N GLN A 55 6.22 -54.41 11.85
CA GLN A 55 5.27 -53.99 12.87
C GLN A 55 5.61 -54.79 14.14
N THR A 56 6.37 -54.18 15.03
CA THR A 56 6.61 -54.75 16.36
C THR A 56 5.37 -54.46 17.19
N THR A 57 4.43 -55.40 17.23
CA THR A 57 3.31 -55.35 18.17
C THR A 57 3.85 -55.72 19.56
N TRP A 58 3.87 -54.76 20.48
CA TRP A 58 4.15 -55.00 21.89
C TRP A 58 2.82 -55.30 22.59
N PRO A 59 2.53 -56.55 23.02
CA PRO A 59 1.40 -56.79 23.90
C PRO A 59 1.73 -56.26 25.30
N LEU A 60 1.40 -54.99 25.55
CA LEU A 60 1.48 -54.41 26.89
C LEU A 60 0.32 -54.96 27.74
N ARG A 61 0.61 -55.86 28.68
CA ARG A 61 -0.37 -56.33 29.65
C ARG A 61 -0.10 -55.69 31.02
N VAL A 62 -0.88 -54.68 31.36
CA VAL A 62 -0.89 -54.10 32.71
C VAL A 62 -1.82 -54.93 33.60
N THR A 63 -1.29 -55.52 34.68
CA THR A 63 -2.08 -56.24 35.69
C THR A 63 -1.96 -55.50 37.01
N VAL A 64 -3.05 -54.92 37.50
CA VAL A 64 -3.10 -54.21 38.78
C VAL A 64 -3.66 -55.15 39.84
N ALA A 65 -2.90 -55.40 40.90
CA ALA A 65 -3.39 -56.07 42.11
C ALA A 65 -3.53 -55.01 43.21
N ASN A 66 -4.75 -54.88 43.76
CA ASN A 66 -5.17 -53.84 44.73
C ASN A 66 -5.11 -52.41 44.18
N ALA A 67 -6.01 -52.09 43.25
CA ALA A 67 -6.27 -50.70 42.86
C ALA A 67 -6.90 -49.93 44.04
N SER A 68 -6.18 -48.94 44.57
CA SER A 68 -6.78 -47.86 45.37
C SER A 68 -7.58 -46.96 44.43
N PRO A 69 -8.76 -46.43 44.81
CA PRO A 69 -9.67 -45.69 43.90
C PRO A 69 -9.16 -44.33 43.41
N ALA A 70 -7.86 -44.00 43.56
CA ALA A 70 -7.31 -42.67 43.26
C ALA A 70 -5.98 -42.72 42.48
N GLN A 71 -5.79 -43.69 41.58
CA GLN A 71 -4.58 -43.75 40.75
C GLN A 71 -4.91 -43.76 39.26
N ASN A 72 -4.67 -42.63 38.60
CA ASN A 72 -4.49 -42.56 37.15
C ASN A 72 -3.02 -42.90 36.83
N TRP A 73 -2.81 -43.80 35.88
CA TRP A 73 -1.48 -44.18 35.39
C TRP A 73 -1.38 -43.72 33.93
N PRO A 74 -0.86 -42.51 33.65
CA PRO A 74 -0.57 -42.10 32.29
C PRO A 74 0.60 -42.96 31.80
N LEU A 75 0.32 -43.85 30.85
CA LEU A 75 1.32 -44.76 30.30
C LEU A 75 1.76 -44.20 28.95
N SER A 76 2.94 -43.56 28.93
CA SER A 76 3.59 -43.07 27.71
C SER A 76 4.62 -44.10 27.22
N VAL A 77 4.60 -44.39 25.92
CA VAL A 77 5.56 -45.30 25.27
C VAL A 77 6.36 -44.49 24.27
N THR A 78 7.63 -44.23 24.59
CA THR A 78 8.58 -43.57 23.69
C THR A 78 9.58 -44.60 23.18
N VAL A 79 9.78 -44.64 21.86
CA VAL A 79 10.72 -45.58 21.21
C VAL A 79 12.02 -44.82 20.93
N PHE A 80 13.14 -45.32 21.45
CA PHE A 80 14.47 -44.78 21.18
C PHE A 80 15.27 -45.75 20.31
N THR A 81 16.15 -45.21 19.48
CA THR A 81 17.22 -45.97 18.85
C THR A 81 18.17 -46.54 19.92
N PRO A 82 18.64 -47.79 19.79
CA PRO A 82 19.57 -48.38 20.76
C PRO A 82 20.82 -47.51 20.93
N GLY A 83 21.04 -46.99 22.15
CA GLY A 83 22.18 -46.12 22.47
C GLY A 83 21.83 -44.63 22.64
N ALA A 84 20.62 -44.20 22.26
CA ALA A 84 20.12 -42.86 22.57
C ALA A 84 19.50 -42.85 23.99
N SER A 85 19.91 -41.88 24.82
CA SER A 85 19.15 -41.55 26.04
C SER A 85 17.99 -40.63 25.66
N PRO A 86 16.81 -40.73 26.32
CA PRO A 86 15.77 -39.72 26.15
C PRO A 86 16.36 -38.34 26.37
N ALA A 87 16.11 -37.41 25.44
CA ALA A 87 16.34 -36.00 25.69
C ALA A 87 15.42 -35.60 26.85
N ARG A 88 16.01 -35.36 28.03
CA ARG A 88 15.28 -34.84 29.17
C ARG A 88 15.14 -33.33 28.97
N TRP A 89 13.95 -32.81 29.15
CA TRP A 89 13.67 -31.38 29.06
C TRP A 89 12.98 -30.90 30.34
N ARG A 90 13.02 -29.60 30.58
CA ARG A 90 12.23 -28.94 31.61
C ARG A 90 11.89 -27.50 31.20
N PRO A 91 10.71 -26.99 31.58
CA PRO A 91 10.39 -25.58 31.41
C PRO A 91 11.07 -24.74 32.49
N VAL A 92 11.58 -23.57 32.11
CA VAL A 92 12.06 -22.54 33.05
C VAL A 92 11.12 -21.35 32.98
N VAL A 93 10.34 -21.10 34.04
CA VAL A 93 9.35 -20.00 34.07
C VAL A 93 9.65 -19.08 35.22
N THR A 94 9.73 -17.78 34.93
CA THR A 94 9.80 -16.74 35.96
C THR A 94 8.52 -15.90 35.93
N LEU A 95 7.95 -15.62 37.11
CA LEU A 95 6.77 -14.79 37.30
C LEU A 95 7.12 -13.67 38.27
N GLY A 96 7.07 -12.41 37.82
CA GLY A 96 7.48 -11.25 38.61
C GLY A 96 8.95 -11.30 39.06
N GLY A 97 9.81 -11.99 38.29
CA GLY A 97 11.22 -12.22 38.64
C GLY A 97 11.48 -13.39 39.59
N VAL A 98 10.45 -14.12 40.01
CA VAL A 98 10.57 -15.32 40.86
C VAL A 98 10.50 -16.57 39.99
N ASP A 99 11.45 -17.49 40.14
CA ASP A 99 11.40 -18.81 39.49
C ASP A 99 10.23 -19.64 40.07
N VAL A 100 9.32 -20.05 39.18
CA VAL A 100 8.14 -20.85 39.51
C VAL A 100 8.20 -22.26 38.92
N SER A 101 9.31 -22.65 38.30
CA SER A 101 9.44 -23.91 37.55
C SER A 101 9.07 -25.16 38.32
N ALA A 102 9.44 -25.24 39.60
CA ALA A 102 9.17 -26.40 40.44
C ALA A 102 7.67 -26.57 40.80
N ARG A 103 6.85 -25.58 40.47
CA ARG A 103 5.41 -25.53 40.79
C ARG A 103 4.52 -25.63 39.57
N LEU A 104 5.11 -25.68 38.37
CA LEU A 104 4.37 -25.83 37.13
C LEU A 104 3.67 -27.19 37.08
N VAL A 105 2.47 -27.22 36.52
CA VAL A 105 1.65 -28.42 36.35
C VAL A 105 0.98 -28.39 34.98
N GLY A 106 0.64 -29.56 34.45
CA GLY A 106 -0.05 -29.68 33.17
C GLY A 106 0.78 -29.15 32.00
N GLU A 107 0.09 -28.42 31.11
CA GLU A 107 0.63 -27.97 29.84
C GLU A 107 1.06 -26.52 29.87
N ILE A 108 2.14 -26.24 29.15
CA ILE A 108 2.60 -24.90 28.84
C ILE A 108 2.58 -24.76 27.32
N GLU A 109 1.94 -23.70 26.85
CA GLU A 109 1.83 -23.39 25.44
C GLU A 109 2.35 -21.98 25.17
N VAL A 110 3.10 -21.80 24.08
CA VAL A 110 3.53 -20.50 23.58
C VAL A 110 3.24 -20.46 22.08
N GLN A 111 2.34 -19.57 21.66
CA GLN A 111 1.95 -19.39 20.27
C GLN A 111 2.42 -18.04 19.73
N ALA A 112 3.02 -18.05 18.55
CA ALA A 112 3.36 -16.88 17.76
C ALA A 112 2.72 -16.97 16.37
N GLY A 113 2.00 -15.93 15.97
CA GLY A 113 1.46 -15.74 14.63
C GLY A 113 2.12 -14.55 13.94
N GLU A 114 2.30 -14.64 12.62
CA GLU A 114 2.77 -13.51 11.81
C GLU A 114 1.79 -12.31 11.90
N GLY A 115 2.28 -11.17 12.36
CA GLY A 115 1.50 -9.95 12.58
C GLY A 115 0.70 -9.93 13.89
N GLU A 116 0.78 -10.98 14.71
CA GLU A 116 -0.02 -11.14 15.93
C GLU A 116 0.84 -11.01 17.20
N SER A 117 0.18 -10.74 18.33
CA SER A 117 0.84 -10.82 19.64
C SER A 117 1.23 -12.27 19.92
N ARG A 118 2.43 -12.50 20.45
CA ARG A 118 2.78 -13.80 21.01
C ARG A 118 1.98 -14.00 22.30
N ILE A 119 1.32 -15.14 22.42
CA ILE A 119 0.52 -15.52 23.58
C ILE A 119 1.16 -16.72 24.26
N ALA A 120 1.10 -16.76 25.59
CA ALA A 120 1.53 -17.91 26.35
C ALA A 120 0.50 -18.29 27.41
N ALA A 121 0.35 -19.59 27.64
CA ALA A 121 -0.49 -20.17 28.68
C ALA A 121 0.32 -21.13 29.54
N PHE A 122 0.15 -21.06 30.86
CA PHE A 122 0.71 -22.05 31.79
C PHE A 122 -0.09 -22.15 33.09
N SER A 123 0.07 -23.28 33.78
CA SER A 123 -0.54 -23.50 35.09
C SER A 123 0.52 -23.78 36.15
N MET A 124 0.27 -23.32 37.38
CA MET A 124 1.10 -23.63 38.54
C MET A 124 0.30 -23.77 39.84
N LEU A 125 0.86 -24.51 40.79
CA LEU A 125 0.40 -24.51 42.18
C LEU A 125 1.05 -23.34 42.94
N PRO A 126 0.29 -22.40 43.53
CA PRO A 126 0.86 -21.32 44.33
C PRO A 126 1.69 -21.83 45.52
N ALA A 127 2.60 -20.99 46.01
CA ALA A 127 3.32 -21.30 47.24
C ALA A 127 2.33 -21.31 48.41
N SER A 128 2.65 -22.05 49.47
CA SER A 128 1.83 -22.05 50.68
C SER A 128 1.70 -20.64 51.26
N GLY A 129 0.47 -20.18 51.49
CA GLY A 129 0.20 -18.84 52.00
C GLY A 129 -1.11 -18.28 51.47
N VAL A 130 -1.30 -16.97 51.69
CA VAL A 130 -2.44 -16.23 51.15
C VAL A 130 -2.21 -16.00 49.65
N VAL A 131 -3.19 -16.41 48.83
CA VAL A 131 -3.19 -16.18 47.40
C VAL A 131 -4.03 -14.95 47.10
N VAL A 132 -3.44 -13.97 46.40
CA VAL A 132 -4.11 -12.74 45.96
C VAL A 132 -3.96 -12.67 44.44
N PRO A 133 -4.91 -13.21 43.65
CA PRO A 133 -4.75 -13.34 42.20
C PRO A 133 -4.51 -12.01 41.47
N VAL A 134 -5.06 -10.91 41.98
CA VAL A 134 -4.85 -9.56 41.41
C VAL A 134 -3.39 -9.12 41.47
N ASP A 135 -2.57 -9.65 42.38
CA ASP A 135 -1.15 -9.33 42.47
C ASP A 135 -0.33 -9.90 41.30
N TRP A 136 -0.93 -10.82 40.52
CA TRP A 136 -0.31 -11.41 39.35
C TRP A 136 -0.56 -10.63 38.06
N VAL A 137 -1.63 -9.82 37.99
CA VAL A 137 -1.96 -9.03 36.79
C VAL A 137 -0.81 -8.10 36.43
N GLY A 138 -0.41 -8.09 35.16
CA GLY A 138 0.68 -7.26 34.65
C GLY A 138 2.07 -7.64 35.13
N ARG A 139 2.23 -8.75 35.88
CA ARG A 139 3.56 -9.23 36.27
C ARG A 139 4.31 -9.75 35.06
N VAL A 140 5.59 -9.38 34.99
CA VAL A 140 6.50 -9.85 33.93
C VAL A 140 6.64 -11.37 34.00
N VAL A 141 6.53 -12.02 32.85
CA VAL A 141 6.71 -13.46 32.67
C VAL A 141 7.81 -13.72 31.66
N THR A 142 8.68 -14.68 31.96
CA THR A 142 9.56 -15.28 30.97
C THR A 142 9.36 -16.79 30.96
N ILE A 143 9.33 -17.38 29.77
CA ILE A 143 9.29 -18.83 29.58
C ILE A 143 10.47 -19.22 28.70
N ASP A 144 11.26 -20.16 29.20
CA ASP A 144 12.38 -20.75 28.49
C ASP A 144 12.20 -22.27 28.41
N PHE A 145 12.62 -22.84 27.28
CA PHE A 145 12.83 -24.26 27.15
C PHE A 145 14.27 -24.60 27.56
N ALA A 146 14.45 -25.63 28.38
CA ALA A 146 15.78 -26.11 28.76
C ALA A 146 15.89 -27.61 28.59
N GLN A 147 17.06 -28.06 28.16
CA GLN A 147 17.45 -29.46 28.35
C GLN A 147 17.73 -29.70 29.83
N ALA A 148 17.54 -30.94 30.28
CA ALA A 148 17.85 -31.35 31.64
C ALA A 148 19.06 -32.28 31.65
N ASP A 149 20.04 -31.98 32.48
CA ASP A 149 21.17 -32.88 32.73
C ASP A 149 20.72 -34.14 33.50
N THR A 150 21.65 -35.06 33.77
CA THR A 150 21.35 -36.29 34.51
C THR A 150 20.86 -36.05 35.95
N ALA A 151 21.10 -34.87 36.51
CA ALA A 151 20.64 -34.45 37.83
C ALA A 151 19.34 -33.61 37.79
N GLY A 152 18.79 -33.34 36.60
CA GLY A 152 17.59 -32.53 36.41
C GLY A 152 17.82 -31.02 36.37
N ASN A 153 19.07 -30.56 36.31
CA ASN A 153 19.39 -29.14 36.19
C ASN A 153 19.18 -28.66 34.75
N ALA A 154 18.70 -27.43 34.62
CA ALA A 154 18.53 -26.78 33.32
C ALA A 154 19.88 -26.49 32.67
N ILE A 155 20.05 -26.95 31.43
CA ILE A 155 21.17 -26.65 30.54
C ILE A 155 20.62 -26.24 29.17
N ASN A 156 21.41 -25.53 28.36
CA ASN A 156 21.00 -25.05 27.03
C ASN A 156 19.65 -24.30 27.05
N VAL A 157 19.51 -23.36 28.00
CA VAL A 157 18.28 -22.59 28.20
C VAL A 157 18.05 -21.66 27.00
N GLN A 158 16.86 -21.75 26.41
CA GLN A 158 16.45 -20.97 25.23
C GLN A 158 15.12 -20.27 25.50
N ARG A 159 15.12 -18.96 25.33
CA ARG A 159 13.93 -18.10 25.51
C ARG A 159 12.91 -18.35 24.42
N ILE A 160 11.68 -18.64 24.80
CA ILE A 160 10.55 -18.77 23.87
C ILE A 160 9.48 -17.68 24.07
N PHE A 161 9.39 -17.07 25.26
CA PHE A 161 8.42 -16.02 25.56
C PHE A 161 8.91 -15.00 26.59
N THR A 162 8.63 -13.72 26.33
CA THR A 162 8.77 -12.60 27.28
C THR A 162 7.52 -11.74 27.17
N GLY A 163 6.86 -11.46 28.29
CA GLY A 163 5.63 -10.69 28.29
C GLY A 163 5.13 -10.40 29.70
N VAL A 164 3.82 -10.22 29.84
CA VAL A 164 3.14 -10.05 31.13
C VAL A 164 1.93 -10.96 31.23
N VAL A 165 1.51 -11.24 32.46
CA VAL A 165 0.21 -11.85 32.73
C VAL A 165 -0.90 -10.87 32.36
N ASP A 166 -1.77 -11.29 31.46
CA ASP A 166 -3.00 -10.58 31.12
C ASP A 166 -4.14 -11.04 32.04
N VAL A 167 -4.44 -12.34 32.01
CA VAL A 167 -5.53 -12.95 32.78
C VAL A 167 -4.98 -14.04 33.72
N PRO A 168 -4.91 -13.76 35.04
CA PRO A 168 -4.70 -14.78 36.04
C PRO A 168 -6.03 -15.35 36.55
N GLU A 169 -6.15 -16.67 36.53
CA GLU A 169 -7.27 -17.39 37.15
C GLU A 169 -6.77 -18.24 38.32
N TYR A 170 -7.57 -18.32 39.38
CA TYR A 170 -7.29 -19.20 40.53
C TYR A 170 -8.53 -20.03 40.84
N ASP A 171 -8.39 -21.35 40.75
CA ASP A 171 -9.44 -22.28 41.11
C ASP A 171 -9.31 -22.68 42.58
N ILE A 172 -10.30 -22.28 43.38
CA ILE A 172 -10.36 -22.58 44.81
C ILE A 172 -10.55 -24.08 45.11
N ASN A 173 -11.12 -24.85 44.16
CA ASN A 173 -11.40 -26.27 44.37
C ASN A 173 -10.16 -27.14 44.15
N THR A 174 -9.34 -26.79 43.16
CA THR A 174 -8.09 -27.51 42.84
C THR A 174 -6.86 -26.87 43.48
N GLY A 175 -6.93 -25.60 43.87
CA GLY A 175 -5.79 -24.80 44.34
C GLY A 175 -4.80 -24.43 43.24
N GLY A 176 -5.15 -24.68 41.97
CA GLY A 176 -4.33 -24.33 40.81
C GLY A 176 -4.54 -22.89 40.35
N ALA A 177 -3.48 -22.30 39.81
CA ALA A 177 -3.53 -21.02 39.12
C ALA A 177 -3.20 -21.20 37.63
N ASN A 178 -4.01 -20.60 36.76
CA ASN A 178 -3.80 -20.57 35.31
C ASN A 178 -3.48 -19.14 34.88
N PHE A 179 -2.60 -18.99 33.90
CA PHE A 179 -2.14 -17.69 33.43
C PHE A 179 -2.20 -17.64 31.92
N GLU A 180 -2.94 -16.67 31.40
CA GLU A 180 -2.82 -16.22 30.02
C GLU A 180 -1.93 -14.98 29.98
N CYS A 181 -0.94 -15.00 29.10
CA CYS A 181 0.11 -13.99 29.00
C CYS A 181 0.20 -13.46 27.58
N THR A 182 0.55 -12.17 27.46
CA THR A 182 0.76 -11.48 26.19
C THR A 182 2.13 -10.82 26.16
N ASP A 183 2.76 -10.77 24.98
CA ASP A 183 4.00 -10.03 24.75
C ASP A 183 3.81 -8.50 24.67
N GLN A 184 2.57 -7.99 24.83
CA GLN A 184 2.23 -6.56 24.72
C GLN A 184 2.66 -5.93 23.39
N ARG A 185 2.52 -6.68 22.27
CA ARG A 185 2.83 -6.16 20.94
C ARG A 185 2.25 -4.77 20.67
N GLN A 186 0.99 -4.53 21.01
CA GLN A 186 0.33 -3.25 20.71
C GLN A 186 0.99 -2.09 21.46
N GLU A 187 1.24 -2.22 22.76
CA GLU A 187 1.86 -1.20 23.60
C GLU A 187 3.32 -0.94 23.23
N VAL A 188 4.06 -2.02 22.94
CA VAL A 188 5.47 -1.92 22.51
C VAL A 188 5.58 -1.22 21.15
N LEU A 189 4.71 -1.55 20.19
CA LEU A 189 4.72 -0.91 18.88
C LEU A 189 4.21 0.53 18.94
N ALA A 190 3.16 0.82 19.72
CA ALA A 190 2.67 2.19 19.92
C ALA A 190 3.72 3.10 20.57
N SER A 191 4.58 2.55 21.44
CA SER A 191 5.70 3.28 22.06
C SER A 191 6.98 3.32 21.21
N THR A 192 7.05 2.55 20.12
CA THR A 192 8.19 2.56 19.19
C THR A 192 8.16 3.83 18.34
N ALA A 193 9.32 4.48 18.19
CA ALA A 193 9.43 5.75 17.47
C ALA A 193 9.18 5.59 15.97
N ARG A 194 8.47 6.54 15.35
CA ARG A 194 8.19 6.54 13.89
C ARG A 194 9.45 6.43 13.03
N THR A 195 10.55 7.04 13.44
CA THR A 195 11.84 6.96 12.74
C THR A 195 12.39 5.54 12.67
N TRP A 196 12.06 4.68 13.64
CA TRP A 196 12.40 3.26 13.58
C TRP A 196 11.59 2.57 12.47
N PHE A 197 10.28 2.81 12.39
CA PHE A 197 9.42 2.28 11.33
C PHE A 197 9.83 2.77 9.94
N ASP A 198 10.16 4.06 9.80
CA ASP A 198 10.66 4.63 8.54
C ASP A 198 11.93 3.90 8.06
N THR A 199 12.80 3.48 8.99
CA THR A 199 14.05 2.80 8.69
C THR A 199 13.87 1.31 8.39
N HIS A 200 13.00 0.62 9.15
CA HIS A 200 12.90 -0.85 9.12
C HIS A 200 11.78 -1.37 8.22
N ILE A 201 10.65 -0.66 8.14
CA ILE A 201 9.55 -1.00 7.22
C ILE A 201 9.78 -0.30 5.87
N GLY A 202 10.13 0.99 5.92
CA GLY A 202 10.13 1.83 4.73
C GLY A 202 8.72 1.93 4.14
N GLY A 203 8.59 1.62 2.86
CA GLY A 203 7.30 1.63 2.16
C GLY A 203 6.73 3.01 1.89
N TYR A 204 5.56 3.01 1.28
CA TYR A 204 4.80 4.19 0.89
C TYR A 204 3.77 4.54 1.96
N TYR A 205 3.64 5.83 2.26
CA TYR A 205 2.63 6.36 3.17
C TYR A 205 2.06 7.65 2.59
N SER A 206 0.73 7.79 2.66
CA SER A 206 0.01 9.01 2.32
C SER A 206 -1.17 9.17 3.26
N ALA A 207 -1.30 10.35 3.88
CA ALA A 207 -2.43 10.68 4.74
C ALA A 207 -3.76 10.72 3.96
N ALA A 208 -3.72 11.05 2.67
CA ALA A 208 -4.91 10.99 1.80
C ALA A 208 -5.48 9.57 1.67
N VAL A 209 -4.64 8.54 1.81
CA VAL A 209 -5.02 7.13 1.68
C VAL A 209 -5.31 6.48 3.04
N ALA A 210 -4.37 6.61 3.98
CA ALA A 210 -4.45 5.92 5.27
C ALA A 210 -5.12 6.76 6.38
N GLY A 211 -5.36 8.05 6.12
CA GLY A 211 -5.73 9.02 7.14
C GLY A 211 -4.54 9.46 8.00
N GLU A 212 -4.80 10.45 8.86
CA GLU A 212 -3.88 10.86 9.91
C GLU A 212 -3.84 9.80 11.03
N PRO A 213 -2.68 9.22 11.32
CA PRO A 213 -2.57 8.15 12.31
C PRO A 213 -2.72 8.70 13.73
N ALA A 214 -3.58 8.07 14.53
CA ALA A 214 -3.83 8.41 15.92
C ALA A 214 -2.62 8.12 16.83
N ASP A 215 -1.85 7.09 16.51
CA ASP A 215 -0.66 6.67 17.24
C ASP A 215 0.45 6.14 16.31
N ASN A 216 1.51 5.55 16.88
CA ASN A 216 2.62 5.01 16.09
C ASN A 216 2.33 3.60 15.54
N LEU A 217 1.42 2.85 16.15
CA LEU A 217 1.01 1.53 15.66
C LEU A 217 0.22 1.68 14.37
N GLN A 218 -0.78 2.57 14.34
CA GLN A 218 -1.56 2.85 13.15
C GLN A 218 -0.68 3.39 12.01
N TYR A 219 0.34 4.19 12.32
CA TYR A 219 1.34 4.63 11.34
C TYR A 219 2.17 3.46 10.79
N ALA A 220 2.61 2.55 11.66
CA ALA A 220 3.36 1.36 11.25
C ALA A 220 2.51 0.43 10.37
N GLU A 221 1.25 0.22 10.71
CA GLU A 221 0.30 -0.57 9.93
C GLU A 221 0.01 0.06 8.56
N ALA A 222 -0.16 1.39 8.50
CA ALA A 222 -0.34 2.11 7.25
C ALA A 222 0.87 1.95 6.30
N ARG A 223 2.10 1.98 6.84
CA ARG A 223 3.32 1.68 6.07
C ARG A 223 3.40 0.22 5.67
N LEU A 224 3.13 -0.69 6.58
CA LEU A 224 3.20 -2.14 6.36
C LEU A 224 2.23 -2.58 5.25
N ALA A 225 1.07 -1.93 5.14
CA ALA A 225 0.12 -2.19 4.06
C ALA A 225 0.72 -2.00 2.64
N SER A 226 1.81 -1.22 2.50
CA SER A 226 2.47 -0.95 1.22
C SER A 226 3.68 -1.84 0.92
N VAL A 227 4.09 -2.72 1.84
CA VAL A 227 5.25 -3.61 1.66
C VAL A 227 4.93 -5.07 2.04
N PRO A 228 5.41 -6.09 1.30
CA PRO A 228 5.16 -7.50 1.62
C PRO A 228 6.07 -7.98 2.76
N MET A 229 5.85 -7.46 3.96
CA MET A 229 6.59 -7.74 5.18
C MET A 229 5.64 -7.97 6.35
N ALA A 230 6.17 -8.55 7.43
CA ALA A 230 5.48 -8.69 8.71
C ALA A 230 6.21 -7.90 9.81
N LEU A 231 5.44 -7.38 10.76
CA LEU A 231 5.92 -6.67 11.94
C LEU A 231 5.52 -7.43 13.20
N ASP A 232 6.52 -8.01 13.85
CA ASP A 232 6.38 -8.93 14.98
C ASP A 232 7.28 -8.51 16.15
N LEU A 233 7.05 -9.10 17.32
CA LEU A 233 8.03 -9.11 18.41
C LEU A 233 8.80 -10.44 18.44
N ASP A 234 10.09 -10.37 18.79
CA ASP A 234 10.88 -11.56 19.09
C ASP A 234 10.57 -12.16 20.48
N ALA A 235 11.17 -13.32 20.77
CA ALA A 235 11.01 -13.99 22.06
C ALA A 235 11.49 -13.14 23.27
N TRP A 236 12.22 -12.04 23.02
CA TRP A 236 12.70 -11.06 23.99
C TRP A 236 11.92 -9.75 23.96
N GLN A 237 10.73 -9.74 23.35
CA GLN A 237 9.82 -8.58 23.28
C GLN A 237 10.38 -7.40 22.44
N ARG A 238 11.26 -7.68 21.47
CA ARG A 238 11.86 -6.63 20.60
C ARG A 238 11.17 -6.57 19.24
N PRO A 239 10.79 -5.36 18.76
CA PRO A 239 10.26 -5.18 17.42
C PRO A 239 11.22 -5.64 16.33
N ARG A 240 10.68 -6.28 15.30
CA ARG A 240 11.41 -6.72 14.11
C ARG A 240 10.49 -6.71 12.89
N VAL A 241 11.10 -6.48 11.74
CA VAL A 241 10.42 -6.55 10.44
C VAL A 241 11.01 -7.71 9.66
N THR A 242 10.16 -8.54 9.06
CA THR A 242 10.62 -9.67 8.24
C THR A 242 9.91 -9.74 6.90
N PRO A 243 10.63 -9.89 5.78
CA PRO A 243 9.99 -10.01 4.46
C PRO A 243 9.17 -11.29 4.39
N TRP A 244 8.09 -11.29 3.61
CA TRP A 244 7.29 -12.49 3.37
C TRP A 244 8.05 -13.54 2.55
N ASN A 245 8.88 -13.08 1.62
CA ASN A 245 9.74 -13.93 0.80
C ASN A 245 11.18 -13.91 1.34
N ILE A 246 11.66 -15.08 1.73
CA ILE A 246 13.02 -15.31 2.25
C ILE A 246 13.68 -16.33 1.31
N SER A 247 14.89 -16.11 0.82
CA SER A 247 15.51 -17.04 -0.13
C SER A 247 16.13 -18.28 0.52
N THR A 248 16.74 -18.12 1.69
CA THR A 248 17.58 -19.15 2.31
C THR A 248 16.79 -19.90 3.38
N PRO A 249 16.67 -21.24 3.31
CA PRO A 249 16.06 -22.01 4.38
C PRO A 249 16.94 -22.00 5.62
N TYR A 250 16.31 -21.79 6.78
CA TYR A 250 16.91 -21.97 8.09
C TYR A 250 17.06 -23.46 8.44
N ALA A 251 16.05 -24.25 8.11
CA ALA A 251 16.02 -25.69 8.33
C ALA A 251 15.47 -26.42 7.09
N SER A 252 15.95 -27.64 6.87
CA SER A 252 15.45 -28.57 5.86
C SER A 252 15.02 -29.85 6.56
N LEU A 253 13.74 -30.20 6.45
CA LEU A 253 13.12 -31.32 7.14
C LEU A 253 12.83 -32.46 6.19
N THR A 254 13.08 -33.67 6.67
CA THR A 254 12.72 -34.93 6.03
C THR A 254 11.59 -35.62 6.81
N ALA A 255 11.12 -36.76 6.32
CA ALA A 255 10.10 -37.55 7.03
C ALA A 255 10.57 -38.03 8.42
N ASP A 256 11.88 -38.21 8.63
CA ASP A 256 12.46 -38.65 9.90
C ASP A 256 12.43 -37.54 10.98
N ASP A 257 12.31 -36.28 10.56
CA ASP A 257 12.30 -35.12 11.47
C ASP A 257 10.88 -34.78 11.96
N ILE A 258 9.85 -35.20 11.21
CA ILE A 258 8.45 -34.81 11.39
C ILE A 258 7.70 -35.90 12.16
N LEU A 259 6.87 -35.49 13.12
CA LEU A 259 6.01 -36.40 13.88
C LEU A 259 4.96 -37.03 12.96
N ASP A 260 4.82 -38.35 13.04
CA ASP A 260 3.94 -39.13 12.18
C ASP A 260 2.48 -38.63 12.25
N GLY A 261 1.82 -38.59 11.09
CA GLY A 261 0.43 -38.13 10.95
C GLY A 261 0.20 -36.62 11.07
N THR A 262 1.22 -35.80 11.33
CA THR A 262 1.06 -34.34 11.52
C THR A 262 1.23 -33.51 10.25
N LEU A 263 1.91 -34.05 9.24
CA LEU A 263 2.17 -33.36 7.98
C LEU A 263 0.88 -33.16 7.17
N SER A 264 0.53 -31.91 6.88
CA SER A 264 -0.64 -31.56 6.07
C SER A 264 -0.39 -30.32 5.21
N ALA A 265 -1.11 -30.21 4.10
CA ALA A 265 -1.05 -29.07 3.19
C ALA A 265 -2.46 -28.61 2.83
N SER A 266 -2.68 -27.30 2.80
CA SER A 266 -3.91 -26.66 2.38
C SER A 266 -3.61 -25.52 1.41
N LEU A 267 -4.34 -25.46 0.31
CA LEU A 267 -4.27 -24.37 -0.66
C LEU A 267 -5.47 -23.44 -0.49
N PRO A 268 -5.35 -22.15 -0.83
CA PRO A 268 -6.45 -21.21 -0.75
C PRO A 268 -7.55 -21.55 -1.75
N SER A 269 -8.77 -21.13 -1.44
CA SER A 269 -9.88 -21.26 -2.37
C SER A 269 -9.74 -20.24 -3.51
N ARG A 270 -10.34 -20.53 -4.67
CA ARG A 270 -10.41 -19.54 -5.77
C ARG A 270 -11.07 -18.23 -5.31
N ALA A 271 -12.01 -18.29 -4.37
CA ALA A 271 -12.73 -17.11 -3.89
C ALA A 271 -11.87 -16.21 -3.00
N ASP A 272 -10.76 -16.71 -2.48
CA ASP A 272 -9.82 -15.95 -1.62
C ASP A 272 -8.64 -15.39 -2.42
N LEU A 273 -8.43 -15.89 -3.65
CA LEU A 273 -7.40 -15.39 -4.55
C LEU A 273 -7.80 -14.07 -5.19
N ARG A 274 -6.85 -13.12 -5.25
CA ARG A 274 -6.97 -11.84 -5.96
C ARG A 274 -5.81 -11.69 -6.91
N ASN A 275 -6.09 -11.65 -8.21
CA ASN A 275 -5.07 -11.47 -9.25
C ASN A 275 -5.25 -10.18 -10.05
N VAL A 276 -6.33 -9.45 -9.80
CA VAL A 276 -6.54 -8.08 -10.25
C VAL A 276 -7.07 -7.28 -9.07
N VAL A 277 -6.51 -6.10 -8.84
CA VAL A 277 -7.04 -5.12 -7.88
C VAL A 277 -7.25 -3.81 -8.63
N GLU A 278 -8.48 -3.30 -8.59
CA GLU A 278 -8.84 -2.02 -9.19
C GLU A 278 -9.24 -1.03 -8.09
N THR A 279 -8.60 0.14 -8.10
CA THR A 279 -8.81 1.21 -7.12
C THR A 279 -8.94 2.55 -7.83
N ALA A 280 -9.49 3.55 -7.13
CA ALA A 280 -9.61 4.91 -7.65
C ALA A 280 -8.90 5.91 -6.73
N PHE A 281 -8.26 6.91 -7.32
CA PHE A 281 -7.77 8.08 -6.61
C PHE A 281 -8.39 9.33 -7.23
N GLU A 282 -9.03 10.16 -6.41
CA GLU A 282 -9.59 11.44 -6.85
C GLU A 282 -8.83 12.59 -6.21
N TYR A 283 -8.28 13.49 -7.03
CA TYR A 283 -7.66 14.73 -6.59
C TYR A 283 -8.51 15.91 -7.02
N ARG A 284 -9.08 16.62 -6.04
CA ARG A 284 -9.96 17.77 -6.28
C ARG A 284 -9.32 19.02 -5.72
N PHE A 285 -9.10 20.02 -6.59
CA PHE A 285 -8.47 21.27 -6.21
C PHE A 285 -9.06 22.48 -6.96
N PRO A 286 -8.99 23.69 -6.36
CA PRO A 286 -9.30 24.91 -7.06
C PRO A 286 -8.12 25.36 -7.93
N ARG A 287 -8.38 25.62 -9.20
CA ARG A 287 -7.48 26.29 -10.13
C ARG A 287 -7.85 27.77 -10.18
N LEU A 288 -6.93 28.61 -9.74
CA LEU A 288 -7.01 30.05 -9.87
C LEU A 288 -6.65 30.41 -11.30
N ARG A 289 -7.51 31.15 -11.99
CA ARG A 289 -7.26 31.60 -13.36
C ARG A 289 -7.35 33.10 -13.45
N SER A 290 -6.51 33.67 -14.30
CA SER A 290 -6.61 35.06 -14.68
C SER A 290 -6.39 35.23 -16.17
N ARG A 291 -7.05 36.23 -16.74
CA ARG A 291 -6.85 36.68 -18.11
C ARG A 291 -6.43 38.13 -18.08
N THR A 292 -5.40 38.43 -18.84
CA THR A 292 -4.99 39.80 -19.15
C THR A 292 -5.34 40.10 -20.60
N ILE A 293 -6.01 41.23 -20.82
CA ILE A 293 -6.30 41.77 -22.15
C ILE A 293 -5.63 43.12 -22.36
N MET A 294 -5.37 43.42 -23.63
CA MET A 294 -4.89 44.72 -24.06
C MET A 294 -6.02 45.45 -24.77
N ALA A 295 -6.59 46.43 -24.09
CA ALA A 295 -7.62 47.29 -24.62
C ALA A 295 -6.95 48.38 -25.46
N GLY A 296 -7.19 48.39 -26.77
CA GLY A 296 -6.61 49.35 -27.69
C GLY A 296 -7.61 49.78 -28.75
N TRP A 297 -7.53 51.06 -29.12
CA TRP A 297 -8.33 51.63 -30.19
C TRP A 297 -7.53 52.71 -30.90
N SER A 298 -7.72 52.84 -32.21
CA SER A 298 -7.22 53.95 -33.01
C SER A 298 -8.32 54.45 -33.91
N LEU A 299 -8.46 55.77 -34.02
CA LEU A 299 -9.42 56.41 -34.89
C LEU A 299 -9.21 55.94 -36.34
N ALA A 300 -10.29 55.46 -36.96
CA ALA A 300 -10.27 55.14 -38.38
C ALA A 300 -10.53 56.39 -39.23
N GLY A 301 -9.65 56.65 -40.20
CA GLY A 301 -9.73 57.80 -41.09
C GLY A 301 -9.04 59.05 -40.52
N ASP A 302 -9.21 60.18 -41.22
CA ASP A 302 -8.58 61.44 -40.82
C ASP A 302 -9.36 62.09 -39.67
N TYR A 303 -8.66 62.42 -38.57
CA TYR A 303 -9.25 63.08 -37.40
C TYR A 303 -9.80 64.47 -37.74
N ARG A 304 -9.29 65.12 -38.79
CA ARG A 304 -9.73 66.44 -39.24
C ARG A 304 -11.05 66.40 -40.01
N ALA A 305 -11.45 65.22 -40.47
CA ALA A 305 -12.72 64.99 -41.16
C ALA A 305 -13.88 64.66 -40.19
N LYS A 306 -13.64 64.67 -38.88
CA LYS A 306 -14.64 64.39 -37.84
C LYS A 306 -15.13 65.68 -37.19
N GLU A 307 -16.43 65.73 -36.89
CA GLU A 307 -17.06 66.84 -36.18
C GLU A 307 -16.56 66.89 -34.73
N ASP A 308 -16.49 65.72 -34.09
CA ASP A 308 -16.00 65.56 -32.71
C ASP A 308 -14.99 64.42 -32.60
N LEU A 309 -14.04 64.58 -31.68
CA LEU A 309 -13.08 63.56 -31.26
C LEU A 309 -13.39 63.07 -29.84
N PRO A 310 -13.02 61.83 -29.47
CA PRO A 310 -13.29 61.33 -28.14
C PRO A 310 -12.42 62.08 -27.13
N THR A 311 -13.03 62.49 -26.02
CA THR A 311 -12.28 63.00 -24.88
C THR A 311 -11.64 61.85 -24.10
N LYS A 312 -10.51 62.11 -23.45
CA LYS A 312 -9.87 61.14 -22.55
C LYS A 312 -10.85 60.67 -21.46
N ALA A 313 -11.67 61.58 -20.93
CA ALA A 313 -12.70 61.27 -19.93
C ALA A 313 -13.77 60.29 -20.44
N MET A 314 -14.21 60.41 -21.70
CA MET A 314 -15.14 59.44 -22.31
C MET A 314 -14.51 58.05 -22.39
N VAL A 315 -13.22 57.97 -22.74
CA VAL A 315 -12.50 56.70 -22.78
C VAL A 315 -12.34 56.13 -21.37
N GLU A 316 -11.96 56.94 -20.38
CA GLU A 316 -11.84 56.49 -18.99
C GLU A 316 -13.17 55.93 -18.47
N GLN A 317 -14.28 56.64 -18.71
CA GLN A 317 -15.61 56.18 -18.30
C GLN A 317 -16.01 54.87 -18.99
N ALA A 318 -15.67 54.70 -20.28
CA ALA A 318 -15.97 53.47 -20.99
C ALA A 318 -15.13 52.27 -20.49
N LEU A 319 -13.85 52.49 -20.18
CA LEU A 319 -12.96 51.46 -19.65
C LEU A 319 -13.32 51.08 -18.21
N ASP A 320 -13.63 52.05 -17.35
CA ASP A 320 -14.04 51.81 -15.96
C ASP A 320 -15.45 51.19 -15.88
N GLY A 321 -16.24 51.26 -16.96
CA GLY A 321 -17.53 50.60 -17.10
C GLY A 321 -17.47 49.14 -17.55
N MET A 322 -16.29 48.59 -17.88
CA MET A 322 -16.15 47.19 -18.29
C MET A 322 -16.47 46.25 -17.12
N SER A 323 -17.58 45.53 -17.22
CA SER A 323 -18.03 44.63 -16.15
C SER A 323 -17.05 43.47 -15.95
N GLY A 324 -16.64 43.20 -14.71
CA GLY A 324 -15.77 42.06 -14.39
C GLY A 324 -14.30 42.22 -14.81
N TRP A 325 -13.91 43.38 -15.37
CA TRP A 325 -12.54 43.68 -15.78
C TRP A 325 -11.97 44.83 -14.96
N GLN A 326 -10.83 44.60 -14.31
CA GLN A 326 -10.12 45.63 -13.57
C GLN A 326 -9.03 46.27 -14.43
N ARG A 327 -9.04 47.60 -14.54
CA ARG A 327 -7.97 48.35 -15.20
C ARG A 327 -6.67 48.26 -14.40
N MET A 328 -5.60 47.86 -15.08
CA MET A 328 -4.28 47.64 -14.49
C MET A 328 -3.31 48.75 -14.92
N GLY A 329 -3.17 49.78 -14.09
CA GLY A 329 -2.31 50.94 -14.34
C GLY A 329 -2.99 52.04 -15.15
N ASN A 330 -2.17 52.95 -15.72
CA ASN A 330 -2.67 54.12 -16.45
C ASN A 330 -2.96 53.80 -17.92
N VAL A 331 -3.87 54.56 -18.52
CA VAL A 331 -4.15 54.52 -19.97
C VAL A 331 -3.08 55.34 -20.71
N GLY A 332 -2.49 54.76 -21.75
CA GLY A 332 -1.63 55.47 -22.69
C GLY A 332 -2.48 56.08 -23.80
N TYR A 333 -2.35 57.39 -24.03
CA TYR A 333 -3.09 58.11 -25.07
C TYR A 333 -2.16 58.65 -26.15
N GLN A 334 -2.66 58.69 -27.38
CA GLN A 334 -2.10 59.54 -28.44
C GLN A 334 -3.04 60.71 -28.69
N GLU A 335 -2.53 61.92 -28.50
CA GLU A 335 -3.27 63.15 -28.73
C GLU A 335 -3.32 63.50 -30.24
N PRO A 336 -4.39 64.14 -30.73
CA PRO A 336 -4.39 64.73 -32.06
C PRO A 336 -3.26 65.78 -32.16
N PRO A 337 -2.59 65.91 -33.33
CA PRO A 337 -1.61 66.96 -33.52
C PRO A 337 -2.22 68.37 -33.34
N HIS A 338 -1.55 69.23 -32.59
CA HIS A 338 -2.00 70.60 -32.28
C HIS A 338 -1.24 71.67 -33.08
N GLY A 339 -1.76 72.89 -33.09
CA GLY A 339 -1.27 74.01 -33.89
C GLY A 339 -1.92 74.09 -35.28
N SER A 340 -1.36 74.95 -36.14
CA SER A 340 -1.87 75.19 -37.50
C SER A 340 -1.34 74.11 -38.44
N GLN A 341 -2.25 73.40 -39.11
CA GLN A 341 -1.95 72.36 -40.08
C GLN A 341 -2.69 72.60 -41.39
N THR A 342 -2.01 72.40 -42.52
CA THR A 342 -2.66 72.49 -43.82
C THR A 342 -3.47 71.22 -44.10
N PHE A 343 -4.74 71.37 -44.47
CA PHE A 343 -5.64 70.26 -44.79
C PHE A 343 -6.68 70.68 -45.83
N GLY A 344 -6.93 69.85 -46.85
CA GLY A 344 -8.03 70.07 -47.82
C GLY A 344 -8.00 71.41 -48.59
N GLY A 345 -6.85 72.10 -48.67
CA GLY A 345 -6.74 73.44 -49.26
C GLY A 345 -6.99 74.60 -48.28
N GLY A 346 -7.23 74.32 -46.99
CA GLY A 346 -7.38 75.28 -45.90
C GLY A 346 -6.42 75.02 -44.72
N ILE A 347 -6.63 75.75 -43.62
CA ILE A 347 -5.89 75.61 -42.36
C ILE A 347 -6.83 74.99 -41.31
N TYR A 348 -6.46 73.82 -40.81
CA TYR A 348 -7.03 73.23 -39.60
C TYR A 348 -6.19 73.67 -38.40
N TYR A 349 -6.82 74.23 -37.36
CA TYR A 349 -6.14 74.66 -36.15
C TYR A 349 -6.76 74.00 -34.92
N MET A 350 -5.92 73.42 -34.08
CA MET A 350 -6.30 72.90 -32.76
C MET A 350 -5.41 73.49 -31.68
N ALA A 351 -6.02 74.07 -30.64
CA ALA A 351 -5.28 74.59 -29.50
C ALA A 351 -4.65 73.45 -28.68
N PRO A 352 -3.42 73.61 -28.15
CA PRO A 352 -2.76 72.57 -27.35
C PRO A 352 -3.58 72.11 -26.13
N GLU A 353 -4.30 73.03 -25.49
CA GLU A 353 -5.13 72.74 -24.32
C GLU A 353 -6.32 71.84 -24.66
N VAL A 354 -6.86 71.99 -25.89
CA VAL A 354 -7.96 71.16 -26.40
C VAL A 354 -7.42 69.81 -26.85
N ALA A 355 -6.28 69.77 -27.55
CA ALA A 355 -5.65 68.51 -27.98
C ALA A 355 -5.33 67.59 -26.79
N ASN A 356 -4.89 68.14 -25.65
CA ASN A 356 -4.60 67.38 -24.44
C ASN A 356 -5.86 66.73 -23.83
N GLN A 357 -7.05 67.25 -24.08
CA GLN A 357 -8.29 66.63 -23.58
C GLN A 357 -8.82 65.52 -24.49
N LEU A 358 -8.29 65.40 -25.71
CA LEU A 358 -8.76 64.51 -26.75
C LEU A 358 -7.77 63.36 -26.98
N CYS A 359 -8.23 62.31 -27.65
CA CYS A 359 -7.34 61.24 -28.11
C CYS A 359 -7.73 60.74 -29.50
N ILE A 360 -6.74 60.34 -30.28
CA ILE A 360 -6.90 59.65 -31.57
C ILE A 360 -6.53 58.17 -31.47
N SER A 361 -5.85 57.77 -30.40
CA SER A 361 -5.68 56.37 -30.03
C SER A 361 -5.49 56.23 -28.52
N PHE A 362 -5.76 55.04 -28.01
CA PHE A 362 -5.36 54.67 -26.66
C PHE A 362 -4.93 53.21 -26.57
N GLN A 363 -4.18 52.90 -25.52
CA GLN A 363 -3.86 51.55 -25.08
C GLN A 363 -3.92 51.45 -23.57
N SER A 364 -4.47 50.36 -23.06
CA SER A 364 -4.59 50.09 -21.63
C SER A 364 -4.63 48.59 -21.38
N ARG A 365 -4.31 48.17 -20.15
CA ARG A 365 -4.32 46.77 -19.75
C ARG A 365 -5.45 46.54 -18.77
N HIS A 366 -6.18 45.45 -18.96
CA HIS A 366 -7.23 45.02 -18.05
C HIS A 366 -7.03 43.56 -17.67
N MET A 367 -7.52 43.20 -16.48
CA MET A 367 -7.38 41.86 -15.96
C MET A 367 -8.69 41.41 -15.32
N THR A 368 -8.99 40.12 -15.45
CA THR A 368 -10.08 39.46 -14.73
C THR A 368 -9.57 38.18 -14.06
N ARG A 369 -10.26 37.75 -13.01
CA ARG A 369 -9.93 36.57 -12.20
C ARG A 369 -11.16 35.72 -11.98
N TRP A 370 -10.98 34.41 -12.00
CA TRP A 370 -12.02 33.46 -11.64
C TRP A 370 -11.39 32.18 -11.07
N VAL A 371 -12.22 31.36 -10.45
CA VAL A 371 -11.81 30.06 -9.91
C VAL A 371 -12.54 28.96 -10.65
N GLN A 372 -11.80 27.95 -11.07
CA GLN A 372 -12.32 26.74 -11.69
C GLN A 372 -12.06 25.57 -10.73
N THR A 373 -13.07 24.75 -10.45
CA THR A 373 -12.85 23.48 -9.73
C THR A 373 -12.31 22.46 -10.71
N VAL A 374 -11.18 21.83 -10.41
CA VAL A 374 -10.61 20.73 -11.20
C VAL A 374 -10.70 19.44 -10.38
N THR A 375 -11.21 18.39 -11.01
CA THR A 375 -11.26 17.04 -10.46
C THR A 375 -10.48 16.10 -11.36
N GLU A 376 -9.39 15.54 -10.87
CA GLU A 376 -8.62 14.51 -11.56
C GLU A 376 -8.98 13.15 -10.97
N ARG A 377 -9.45 12.22 -11.81
CA ARG A 377 -9.81 10.85 -11.44
C ARG A 377 -8.84 9.86 -12.07
N TYR A 378 -8.15 9.12 -11.23
CA TYR A 378 -7.24 8.06 -11.63
C TYR A 378 -7.84 6.70 -11.31
N THR A 379 -8.01 5.86 -12.33
CA THR A 379 -8.31 4.43 -12.16
C THR A 379 -7.00 3.66 -12.17
N LEU A 380 -6.70 2.97 -11.08
CA LEU A 380 -5.46 2.23 -10.87
C LEU A 380 -5.78 0.74 -10.93
N ARG A 381 -5.16 0.02 -11.88
CA ARG A 381 -5.38 -1.42 -12.06
C ARG A 381 -4.07 -2.18 -11.88
N VAL A 382 -3.96 -2.96 -10.82
CA VAL A 382 -2.81 -3.84 -10.56
C VAL A 382 -3.18 -5.26 -10.96
N THR A 383 -2.36 -5.89 -11.80
CA THR A 383 -2.66 -7.21 -12.38
C THR A 383 -1.48 -8.17 -12.29
N ASN A 384 -1.76 -9.42 -11.93
CA ASN A 384 -0.87 -10.56 -12.12
C ASN A 384 -1.32 -11.37 -13.36
N ALA A 385 -0.76 -11.04 -14.53
CA ALA A 385 -1.18 -11.60 -15.82
C ALA A 385 -1.01 -13.12 -15.90
N ALA A 386 0.02 -13.67 -15.24
CA ALA A 386 0.24 -15.12 -15.22
C ALA A 386 -0.86 -15.85 -14.41
N SER A 387 -1.27 -15.31 -13.26
CA SER A 387 -2.37 -15.87 -12.47
C SER A 387 -3.71 -15.74 -13.20
N VAL A 388 -3.97 -14.59 -13.83
CA VAL A 388 -5.17 -14.41 -14.67
C VAL A 388 -5.22 -15.45 -15.79
N SER A 389 -4.09 -15.75 -16.41
CA SER A 389 -4.01 -16.76 -17.48
C SER A 389 -4.24 -18.19 -16.96
N ALA A 390 -3.83 -18.48 -15.73
CA ALA A 390 -3.93 -19.81 -15.14
C ALA A 390 -5.34 -20.12 -14.58
N ILE A 391 -5.98 -19.15 -13.90
CA ILE A 391 -7.23 -19.38 -13.14
C ILE A 391 -8.39 -18.43 -13.49
N GLY A 392 -8.19 -17.55 -14.48
CA GLY A 392 -9.13 -16.50 -14.88
C GLY A 392 -9.07 -15.27 -13.96
N GLU A 393 -9.79 -14.21 -14.33
CA GLU A 393 -9.85 -12.97 -13.55
C GLU A 393 -10.56 -13.18 -12.21
N ALA A 394 -9.89 -12.75 -11.15
CA ALA A 394 -10.36 -12.70 -9.77
C ALA A 394 -10.11 -11.26 -9.26
N LEU A 395 -11.08 -10.40 -9.58
CA LEU A 395 -11.05 -8.97 -9.32
C LEU A 395 -11.38 -8.66 -7.86
N ASP A 396 -10.52 -7.85 -7.23
CA ASP A 396 -10.87 -7.05 -6.08
C ASP A 396 -11.20 -5.62 -6.51
N THR A 397 -12.24 -5.06 -5.91
CA THR A 397 -12.55 -3.64 -6.03
C THR A 397 -12.39 -3.04 -4.65
N SER A 398 -11.16 -2.66 -4.32
CA SER A 398 -10.89 -2.00 -3.05
C SER A 398 -11.34 -0.54 -3.09
N VAL A 399 -11.76 -0.02 -1.93
CA VAL A 399 -12.19 1.38 -1.80
C VAL A 399 -11.00 2.31 -2.08
N GLY A 400 -11.25 3.32 -2.93
CA GLY A 400 -10.27 4.32 -3.32
C GLY A 400 -10.02 5.41 -2.27
N ALA A 401 -9.24 6.42 -2.64
CA ALA A 401 -8.96 7.58 -1.80
C ALA A 401 -9.31 8.90 -2.50
N VAL A 402 -9.59 9.93 -1.70
CA VAL A 402 -9.91 11.28 -2.19
C VAL A 402 -9.02 12.29 -1.48
N LEU A 403 -8.29 13.08 -2.25
CA LEU A 403 -7.58 14.27 -1.77
C LEU A 403 -8.37 15.51 -2.21
N GLY A 404 -9.07 16.13 -1.26
CA GLY A 404 -9.83 17.35 -1.49
C GLY A 404 -9.13 18.56 -0.89
N VAL A 405 -9.02 19.65 -1.66
CA VAL A 405 -8.46 20.92 -1.19
C VAL A 405 -9.59 21.92 -0.94
N ASP A 406 -9.74 22.34 0.31
CA ASP A 406 -10.62 23.43 0.70
C ASP A 406 -9.88 24.78 0.63
N TYR A 407 -10.40 25.71 -0.17
CA TYR A 407 -9.80 27.04 -0.36
C TYR A 407 -10.89 28.12 -0.41
N ASP A 408 -10.78 29.11 0.47
CA ASP A 408 -11.60 30.32 0.41
C ASP A 408 -11.00 31.31 -0.60
N SER A 409 -11.66 31.45 -1.74
CA SER A 409 -11.22 32.31 -2.84
C SER A 409 -11.73 33.75 -2.76
N SER A 410 -12.57 34.09 -1.77
CA SER A 410 -13.28 35.38 -1.72
C SER A 410 -12.33 36.59 -1.71
N GLN A 411 -11.27 36.54 -0.91
CA GLN A 411 -10.26 37.61 -0.86
C GLN A 411 -9.44 37.68 -2.17
N TRP A 412 -9.06 36.53 -2.73
CA TRP A 412 -8.25 36.48 -3.95
C TRP A 412 -8.98 37.02 -5.19
N LEU A 413 -10.30 36.82 -5.25
CA LEU A 413 -11.17 37.35 -6.30
C LEU A 413 -11.36 38.87 -6.22
N SER A 414 -11.31 39.44 -5.01
CA SER A 414 -11.61 40.86 -4.77
C SER A 414 -10.38 41.75 -4.68
N ASP A 415 -9.25 41.25 -4.21
CA ASP A 415 -8.00 41.99 -4.06
C ASP A 415 -6.88 41.40 -4.93
N TYR A 416 -6.49 42.16 -5.96
CA TYR A 416 -5.50 41.74 -6.94
C TYR A 416 -4.06 41.66 -6.39
N SER A 417 -3.82 42.19 -5.19
CA SER A 417 -2.55 42.05 -4.47
C SER A 417 -2.41 40.74 -3.68
N THR A 418 -3.52 40.01 -3.47
CA THR A 418 -3.54 38.73 -2.76
C THR A 418 -2.72 37.67 -3.50
N LEU A 419 -1.88 36.95 -2.76
CA LEU A 419 -1.07 35.86 -3.32
C LEU A 419 -1.93 34.60 -3.57
N PRO A 420 -1.62 33.80 -4.62
CA PRO A 420 -0.62 34.06 -5.65
C PRO A 420 -1.06 35.20 -6.58
N ALA A 421 -0.17 36.17 -6.77
CA ALA A 421 -0.42 37.31 -7.63
C ALA A 421 -0.14 36.89 -9.08
N LEU A 422 -1.18 36.46 -9.80
CA LEU A 422 -1.12 36.27 -11.25
C LEU A 422 -1.06 37.67 -11.88
N THR A 423 0.09 38.10 -12.38
CA THR A 423 0.31 39.48 -12.83
C THR A 423 0.94 39.56 -14.20
N ARG A 424 0.42 38.78 -15.15
CA ARG A 424 0.83 38.86 -16.56
C ARG A 424 0.84 40.30 -17.05
N LEU A 425 1.96 40.73 -17.65
CA LEU A 425 2.07 42.09 -18.18
C LEU A 425 1.57 42.22 -19.61
N SER A 426 1.52 41.11 -20.35
CA SER A 426 1.04 41.01 -21.73
C SER A 426 -0.34 40.35 -21.79
N ALA A 427 -1.01 40.47 -22.94
CA ALA A 427 -2.18 39.65 -23.27
C ALA A 427 -1.91 38.15 -23.00
N GLY A 428 -2.90 37.46 -22.44
CA GLY A 428 -2.84 36.01 -22.21
C GLY A 428 -3.45 35.57 -20.88
N ASP A 429 -3.52 34.24 -20.74
CA ASP A 429 -4.02 33.57 -19.54
C ASP A 429 -2.86 33.10 -18.65
N GLU A 430 -3.11 33.11 -17.34
CA GLU A 430 -2.26 32.50 -16.32
C GLU A 430 -3.13 31.71 -15.34
N SER A 431 -2.59 30.60 -14.83
CA SER A 431 -3.28 29.77 -13.85
C SER A 431 -2.34 29.24 -12.77
N PHE A 432 -2.93 28.94 -11.61
CA PHE A 432 -2.23 28.33 -10.49
C PHE A 432 -3.14 27.31 -9.79
N ASP A 433 -2.62 26.09 -9.60
CA ASP A 433 -3.32 24.99 -8.93
C ASP A 433 -3.07 25.09 -7.42
N VAL A 434 -4.13 25.34 -6.67
CA VAL A 434 -4.06 25.53 -5.22
C VAL A 434 -4.12 24.19 -4.52
N GLY A 435 -3.18 23.96 -3.61
CA GLY A 435 -3.26 22.93 -2.58
C GLY A 435 -3.34 23.55 -1.19
N HIS A 436 -3.09 22.73 -0.19
CA HIS A 436 -3.11 23.08 1.22
C HIS A 436 -2.09 24.17 1.51
N ALA A 437 -2.43 25.07 2.44
CA ALA A 437 -1.61 26.25 2.75
C ALA A 437 -1.27 27.17 1.55
N GLY A 438 -1.99 27.06 0.42
CA GLY A 438 -1.79 27.92 -0.74
C GLY A 438 -0.61 27.54 -1.64
N ILE A 439 -0.05 26.34 -1.46
CA ILE A 439 0.97 25.73 -2.33
C ILE A 439 0.38 24.51 -3.03
N SER A 440 0.93 24.07 -4.17
CA SER A 440 0.39 22.92 -4.90
C SER A 440 0.61 21.59 -4.15
N ASP A 441 -0.46 20.80 -3.94
CA ASP A 441 -0.40 19.46 -3.32
C ASP A 441 -0.10 18.33 -4.31
N ARG A 442 0.45 18.67 -5.49
CA ARG A 442 0.72 17.69 -6.54
C ARG A 442 1.61 16.55 -6.06
N ALA A 443 2.58 16.84 -5.20
CA ALA A 443 3.46 15.84 -4.61
C ALA A 443 2.72 14.91 -3.63
N GLU A 444 1.73 15.42 -2.88
CA GLU A 444 0.90 14.62 -1.99
C GLU A 444 -0.07 13.74 -2.77
N ALA A 445 -0.67 14.26 -3.84
CA ALA A 445 -1.47 13.49 -4.78
C ALA A 445 -0.65 12.34 -5.40
N ALA A 446 0.60 12.63 -5.82
CA ALA A 446 1.52 11.61 -6.33
C ALA A 446 1.83 10.52 -5.28
N ALA A 447 2.15 10.92 -4.04
CA ALA A 447 2.38 9.98 -2.95
C ALA A 447 1.13 9.13 -2.63
N GLY A 448 -0.07 9.70 -2.75
CA GLY A 448 -1.34 8.98 -2.60
C GLY A 448 -1.53 7.89 -3.66
N ILE A 449 -1.27 8.20 -4.93
CA ILE A 449 -1.33 7.23 -6.03
C ILE A 449 -0.30 6.11 -5.80
N GLU A 450 0.95 6.45 -5.48
CA GLU A 450 2.01 5.46 -5.23
C GLU A 450 1.66 4.54 -4.05
N ALA A 451 1.13 5.10 -2.96
CA ALA A 451 0.70 4.32 -1.80
C ALA A 451 -0.45 3.34 -2.15
N LEU A 452 -1.45 3.77 -2.91
CA LEU A 452 -2.55 2.91 -3.34
C LEU A 452 -2.09 1.77 -4.27
N VAL A 453 -1.19 2.08 -5.22
CA VAL A 453 -0.61 1.05 -6.10
C VAL A 453 0.17 0.04 -5.28
N ALA A 454 1.02 0.50 -4.35
CA ALA A 454 1.79 -0.39 -3.48
C ALA A 454 0.89 -1.28 -2.60
N GLN A 455 -0.15 -0.73 -1.99
CA GLN A 455 -1.13 -1.50 -1.21
C GLN A 455 -1.86 -2.54 -2.07
N SER A 456 -2.23 -2.17 -3.30
CA SER A 456 -2.87 -3.08 -4.25
C SER A 456 -1.95 -4.24 -4.65
N GLN A 457 -0.65 -3.96 -4.84
CA GLN A 457 0.36 -5.00 -5.09
C GLN A 457 0.48 -5.95 -3.91
N VAL A 458 0.54 -5.43 -2.68
CA VAL A 458 0.58 -6.23 -1.46
C VAL A 458 -0.67 -7.10 -1.30
N ASN A 459 -1.86 -6.59 -1.63
CA ASN A 459 -3.10 -7.37 -1.59
C ASN A 459 -3.06 -8.58 -2.54
N VAL A 460 -2.55 -8.39 -3.76
CA VAL A 460 -2.35 -9.50 -4.71
C VAL A 460 -1.35 -10.52 -4.13
N LEU A 461 -0.22 -10.05 -3.60
CA LEU A 461 0.81 -10.91 -3.00
C LEU A 461 0.29 -11.70 -1.79
N ALA A 462 -0.47 -11.05 -0.91
CA ALA A 462 -1.04 -11.65 0.29
C ALA A 462 -1.97 -12.82 -0.07
N SER A 463 -2.89 -12.60 -1.01
CA SER A 463 -3.82 -13.64 -1.45
C SER A 463 -3.10 -14.85 -2.08
N HIS A 464 -2.00 -14.62 -2.80
CA HIS A 464 -1.23 -15.69 -3.44
C HIS A 464 -0.31 -16.44 -2.47
N ARG A 465 -0.12 -15.93 -1.26
CA ARG A 465 0.69 -16.53 -0.19
C ARG A 465 -0.15 -17.31 0.83
N ASP A 466 -1.46 -17.44 0.62
CA ASP A 466 -2.35 -18.01 1.64
C ASP A 466 -2.32 -19.56 1.72
N GLY A 467 -1.53 -20.23 0.88
CA GLY A 467 -1.24 -21.66 1.03
C GLY A 467 -0.51 -21.95 2.34
N ARG A 468 -0.82 -23.07 2.99
CA ARG A 468 -0.20 -23.49 4.26
C ARG A 468 0.28 -24.93 4.19
N VAL A 469 1.48 -25.18 4.69
CA VAL A 469 1.95 -26.53 5.05
C VAL A 469 2.19 -26.55 6.55
N ARG A 470 1.53 -27.49 7.23
CA ARG A 470 1.60 -27.67 8.69
C ARG A 470 2.30 -28.97 9.02
N PHE A 471 3.08 -28.96 10.08
CA PHE A 471 3.80 -30.12 10.59
C PHE A 471 4.15 -29.93 12.06
N SER A 472 4.40 -31.02 12.77
CA SER A 472 4.92 -30.99 14.14
C SER A 472 6.26 -31.71 14.22
N VAL A 473 7.18 -31.18 15.02
CA VAL A 473 8.49 -31.76 15.32
C VAL A 473 8.69 -31.85 16.83
N PRO A 474 9.66 -32.64 17.34
CA PRO A 474 10.13 -32.48 18.71
C PRO A 474 10.54 -31.01 18.97
N LEU A 475 10.30 -30.49 20.18
CA LEU A 475 10.38 -29.06 20.44
C LEU A 475 11.71 -28.42 19.99
N ARG A 476 11.61 -27.42 19.11
CA ARG A 476 12.69 -26.59 18.59
C ARG A 476 12.50 -25.15 19.03
N ALA A 477 13.05 -24.79 20.19
CA ALA A 477 12.91 -23.45 20.76
C ALA A 477 13.65 -22.36 19.96
N ASP A 478 14.48 -22.76 19.01
CA ASP A 478 15.12 -21.88 18.03
C ASP A 478 14.24 -21.58 16.80
N TYR A 479 13.08 -22.24 16.63
CA TYR A 479 12.17 -21.92 15.54
C TYR A 479 11.45 -20.60 15.80
N ASP A 480 11.29 -19.80 14.75
CA ASP A 480 10.72 -18.45 14.84
C ASP A 480 10.11 -18.07 13.49
N LEU A 481 9.20 -17.10 13.49
CA LEU A 481 8.51 -16.52 12.33
C LEU A 481 9.48 -15.88 11.32
N THR A 482 10.73 -15.61 11.73
CA THR A 482 11.77 -15.08 10.84
C THR A 482 12.36 -16.14 9.91
N HIS A 483 12.04 -17.42 10.11
CA HIS A 483 12.69 -18.52 9.43
C HIS A 483 11.90 -19.00 8.20
N ARG A 484 12.64 -19.36 7.16
CA ARG A 484 12.15 -20.21 6.06
C ARG A 484 12.43 -21.66 6.37
N ILE A 485 11.44 -22.53 6.21
CA ILE A 485 11.60 -23.96 6.44
C ILE A 485 11.33 -24.68 5.12
N ALA A 486 12.27 -25.53 4.71
CA ALA A 486 12.12 -26.42 3.58
C ALA A 486 11.73 -27.82 4.08
N ILE A 487 10.85 -28.49 3.35
CA ILE A 487 10.31 -29.81 3.67
C ILE A 487 10.47 -30.66 2.42
N ASP A 488 11.08 -31.81 2.57
CA ASP A 488 11.19 -32.87 1.57
C ASP A 488 10.93 -34.21 2.26
N ALA A 489 9.66 -34.52 2.46
CA ALA A 489 9.21 -35.66 3.25
C ALA A 489 8.58 -36.72 2.35
N THR A 490 9.15 -37.93 2.36
CA THR A 490 8.56 -39.13 1.74
C THR A 490 7.95 -39.99 2.83
N LEU A 491 6.62 -40.12 2.83
CA LEU A 491 5.85 -40.90 3.78
C LEU A 491 6.08 -42.41 3.59
N ALA A 492 5.77 -43.19 4.63
CA ALA A 492 5.99 -44.63 4.64
C ALA A 492 5.21 -45.39 3.54
N ASP A 493 4.14 -44.82 2.99
CA ASP A 493 3.36 -45.38 1.90
C ASP A 493 3.79 -44.92 0.51
N GLY A 494 4.90 -44.17 0.40
CA GLY A 494 5.51 -43.75 -0.86
C GLY A 494 5.11 -42.36 -1.35
N ARG A 495 4.11 -41.73 -0.71
CA ARG A 495 3.71 -40.35 -1.03
C ARG A 495 4.81 -39.37 -0.63
N ARG A 496 5.02 -38.30 -1.39
CA ARG A 496 6.04 -37.27 -1.11
C ARG A 496 5.45 -35.87 -1.14
N LEU A 497 5.83 -35.05 -0.16
CA LEU A 497 5.55 -33.61 -0.13
C LEU A 497 6.89 -32.86 -0.17
N GLN A 498 7.05 -32.00 -1.17
CA GLN A 498 8.12 -31.03 -1.25
C GLN A 498 7.53 -29.63 -1.11
N ALA A 499 7.95 -28.87 -0.11
CA ALA A 499 7.45 -27.52 0.14
C ALA A 499 8.54 -26.64 0.74
N ALA A 500 8.53 -25.33 0.50
CA ALA A 500 9.39 -24.42 1.26
C ALA A 500 8.77 -23.04 1.39
N GLY A 501 8.73 -22.49 2.60
CA GLY A 501 8.08 -21.21 2.86
C GLY A 501 8.52 -20.57 4.16
N LYS A 502 8.17 -19.29 4.35
CA LYS A 502 8.36 -18.59 5.62
C LYS A 502 7.38 -19.12 6.67
N ALA A 503 7.85 -19.31 7.90
CA ALA A 503 7.00 -19.65 9.03
C ALA A 503 6.03 -18.51 9.35
N VAL A 504 4.74 -18.83 9.43
CA VAL A 504 3.66 -17.87 9.75
C VAL A 504 2.93 -18.19 11.04
N GLN A 505 3.09 -19.41 11.55
CA GLN A 505 2.61 -19.81 12.86
C GLN A 505 3.65 -20.74 13.48
N ILE A 506 3.98 -20.51 14.75
CA ILE A 506 4.81 -21.39 15.58
C ILE A 506 4.10 -21.56 16.91
N ALA A 507 3.87 -22.80 17.34
CA ALA A 507 3.36 -23.11 18.66
C ALA A 507 4.30 -24.10 19.35
N HIS A 508 4.84 -23.72 20.49
CA HIS A 508 5.63 -24.60 21.35
C HIS A 508 4.74 -25.13 22.46
N ARG A 509 4.68 -26.47 22.59
CA ARG A 509 3.89 -27.15 23.62
C ARG A 509 4.81 -27.99 24.49
N MET A 510 4.66 -27.86 25.79
CA MET A 510 5.41 -28.57 26.83
C MET A 510 4.43 -29.15 27.83
N ASP A 511 4.20 -30.46 27.78
CA ASP A 511 3.31 -31.17 28.69
C ASP A 511 4.13 -31.90 29.75
N ILE A 512 4.06 -31.42 30.99
CA ILE A 512 4.82 -31.94 32.12
C ILE A 512 4.30 -33.31 32.56
N ASP A 513 3.00 -33.58 32.37
CA ASP A 513 2.35 -34.79 32.84
C ASP A 513 2.65 -35.97 31.91
N THR A 514 2.69 -35.74 30.59
CA THR A 514 3.04 -36.77 29.60
C THR A 514 4.54 -36.83 29.29
N GLY A 515 5.27 -35.75 29.57
CA GLY A 515 6.67 -35.57 29.19
C GLY A 515 6.87 -35.23 27.70
N GLU A 516 5.78 -34.88 26.99
CA GLU A 516 5.80 -34.51 25.58
C GLU A 516 6.22 -33.04 25.41
N ALA A 517 7.14 -32.78 24.47
CA ALA A 517 7.50 -31.43 24.07
C ALA A 517 7.59 -31.35 22.55
N THR A 518 6.75 -30.52 21.95
CA THR A 518 6.62 -30.40 20.49
C THR A 518 6.64 -28.95 20.03
N THR A 519 6.94 -28.77 18.75
CA THR A 519 6.76 -27.51 18.04
C THR A 519 5.90 -27.77 16.82
N GLU A 520 4.71 -27.19 16.79
CA GLU A 520 3.88 -27.12 15.60
C GLU A 520 4.26 -25.87 14.82
N ALA A 521 4.41 -26.02 13.50
CA ALA A 521 4.73 -24.91 12.62
C ALA A 521 3.83 -24.94 11.38
N ALA A 522 3.42 -23.76 10.94
CA ALA A 522 2.81 -23.56 9.63
C ALA A 522 3.73 -22.67 8.78
N VAL A 523 4.03 -23.10 7.57
CA VAL A 523 4.74 -22.28 6.57
C VAL A 523 3.79 -21.82 5.49
N ALA A 524 3.93 -20.56 5.08
CA ALA A 524 3.18 -19.99 3.97
C ALA A 524 3.80 -20.35 2.63
N ILE A 525 2.97 -20.71 1.66
CA ILE A 525 3.37 -21.10 0.31
C ILE A 525 2.84 -20.08 -0.70
N SER A 526 3.76 -19.42 -1.40
CA SER A 526 3.46 -18.46 -2.45
C SER A 526 3.43 -19.13 -3.83
N GLY A 527 2.58 -18.64 -4.74
CA GLY A 527 2.68 -19.01 -6.16
C GLY A 527 2.13 -20.39 -6.53
N HIS A 528 1.17 -20.91 -5.78
CA HIS A 528 0.54 -22.23 -5.99
C HIS A 528 -0.18 -22.44 -7.35
N ALA A 529 -0.25 -21.42 -8.22
CA ALA A 529 -1.01 -21.40 -9.47
C ALA A 529 -0.14 -21.39 -10.75
N ALA A 530 1.06 -21.98 -10.74
CA ALA A 530 1.97 -22.05 -11.91
C ALA A 530 2.16 -20.67 -12.59
N VAL A 531 2.41 -19.67 -11.75
CA VAL A 531 2.55 -18.27 -12.13
C VAL A 531 3.98 -18.09 -12.67
N GLY A 532 4.13 -18.10 -14.00
CA GLY A 532 5.43 -17.83 -14.63
C GLY A 532 5.98 -16.46 -14.23
N LEU A 533 7.31 -16.29 -14.33
CA LEU A 533 7.97 -15.00 -14.09
C LEU A 533 7.34 -13.92 -14.97
N GLN A 534 6.89 -12.82 -14.36
CA GLN A 534 6.32 -11.68 -15.09
C GLN A 534 6.98 -10.37 -14.66
N PRO A 535 6.81 -9.29 -15.45
CA PRO A 535 7.31 -7.98 -15.08
C PRO A 535 6.70 -7.50 -13.75
N TYR A 536 7.49 -6.76 -12.99
CA TYR A 536 7.04 -5.99 -11.84
C TYR A 536 7.17 -4.51 -12.19
N ASP A 537 6.06 -3.78 -12.14
CA ASP A 537 6.06 -2.33 -12.31
C ASP A 537 6.12 -1.68 -10.92
N PRO A 538 7.17 -0.89 -10.60
CA PRO A 538 7.22 -0.19 -9.32
C PRO A 538 6.07 0.83 -9.23
N PRO A 539 5.53 1.09 -8.02
CA PRO A 539 4.56 2.16 -7.81
C PRO A 539 5.10 3.49 -8.31
N ALA A 540 4.35 4.15 -9.19
CA ALA A 540 4.71 5.42 -9.77
C ALA A 540 3.48 6.26 -10.06
N ALA A 541 3.51 7.54 -9.68
CA ALA A 541 2.48 8.49 -10.06
C ALA A 541 2.62 8.93 -11.53
N PRO A 542 1.52 9.18 -12.24
CA PRO A 542 1.56 9.75 -13.58
C PRO A 542 1.98 11.23 -13.52
N THR A 543 2.43 11.76 -14.65
CA THR A 543 2.51 13.22 -14.83
C THR A 543 1.13 13.86 -14.73
N ALA A 544 1.07 15.13 -14.33
CA ALA A 544 -0.18 15.87 -14.22
C ALA A 544 -0.97 15.84 -15.53
N LEU A 545 -2.29 15.66 -15.42
CA LEU A 545 -3.17 15.63 -16.58
C LEU A 545 -3.18 16.99 -17.25
N THR A 546 -3.12 16.98 -18.58
CA THR A 546 -3.09 18.22 -19.37
C THR A 546 -4.50 18.82 -19.42
N ASP A 547 -4.58 20.13 -19.20
CA ASP A 547 -5.83 20.89 -19.37
C ASP A 547 -6.23 20.88 -20.86
N PRO A 548 -7.38 20.30 -21.24
CA PRO A 548 -7.84 20.26 -22.62
C PRO A 548 -8.48 21.58 -23.07
N THR A 549 -8.68 22.56 -22.18
CA THR A 549 -9.27 23.87 -22.54
C THR A 549 -8.43 24.51 -23.65
N ALA A 550 -9.06 24.79 -24.79
CA ALA A 550 -8.40 25.39 -25.93
C ALA A 550 -7.89 26.80 -25.60
N ALA A 551 -6.76 27.18 -26.19
CA ALA A 551 -6.28 28.55 -26.08
C ALA A 551 -7.32 29.52 -26.71
N PRO A 552 -7.67 30.61 -26.02
CA PRO A 552 -8.56 31.63 -26.56
C PRO A 552 -8.07 32.18 -27.89
N THR A 553 -9.01 32.56 -28.76
CA THR A 553 -8.66 33.23 -30.02
C THR A 553 -7.99 34.59 -29.75
N PRO A 554 -7.17 35.13 -30.67
CA PRO A 554 -6.55 36.44 -30.47
C PRO A 554 -7.54 37.58 -30.15
N ALA A 555 -8.78 37.48 -30.64
CA ALA A 555 -9.84 38.44 -30.37
C ALA A 555 -10.27 38.47 -28.89
N ALA A 556 -10.16 37.34 -28.18
CA ALA A 556 -10.48 37.24 -26.75
C ALA A 556 -9.46 37.95 -25.85
N TYR A 557 -8.31 38.37 -26.40
CA TYR A 557 -7.29 39.13 -25.70
C TYR A 557 -7.33 40.64 -25.97
N GLY A 558 -8.31 41.09 -26.74
CA GLY A 558 -8.56 42.48 -27.06
C GLY A 558 -9.97 42.90 -26.69
N ILE A 559 -10.26 44.17 -26.90
CA ILE A 559 -11.62 44.70 -26.79
C ILE A 559 -12.26 44.82 -28.17
N GLN A 560 -13.58 44.82 -28.20
CA GLN A 560 -14.31 45.27 -29.38
C GLN A 560 -14.47 46.80 -29.32
N ALA A 561 -13.82 47.52 -30.22
CA ALA A 561 -14.01 48.97 -30.38
C ALA A 561 -13.77 49.39 -31.84
N GLY A 562 -14.83 49.82 -32.51
CA GLY A 562 -14.80 50.38 -33.87
C GLY A 562 -14.78 51.91 -33.90
N THR A 563 -14.76 52.47 -35.11
CA THR A 563 -15.07 53.89 -35.36
C THR A 563 -16.28 53.95 -36.27
N TYR A 564 -17.34 54.62 -35.83
CA TYR A 564 -18.59 54.76 -36.56
C TYR A 564 -18.87 56.25 -36.79
N SER A 565 -19.18 56.61 -38.03
CA SER A 565 -19.39 58.01 -38.40
C SER A 565 -20.73 58.21 -39.08
N GLY A 566 -21.61 58.99 -38.43
CA GLY A 566 -22.84 59.54 -39.00
C GLY A 566 -22.54 60.73 -39.90
N ARG A 567 -23.59 61.35 -40.46
CA ARG A 567 -23.49 62.41 -41.50
C ARG A 567 -22.57 62.02 -42.67
N ARG A 568 -22.53 60.72 -42.96
CA ARG A 568 -21.78 60.13 -44.05
C ARG A 568 -22.76 59.63 -45.10
N VAL A 569 -22.42 59.80 -46.38
CA VAL A 569 -23.20 59.21 -47.48
C VAL A 569 -23.37 57.71 -47.25
N GLY A 570 -24.62 57.25 -47.16
CA GLY A 570 -24.96 55.85 -46.90
C GLY A 570 -24.76 55.38 -45.45
N ALA A 571 -24.67 56.28 -44.48
CA ALA A 571 -24.69 55.91 -43.06
C ALA A 571 -25.99 55.14 -42.70
N ALA A 572 -25.83 54.03 -41.98
CA ALA A 572 -26.96 53.26 -41.47
C ALA A 572 -27.61 53.97 -40.28
N VAL A 573 -28.76 53.48 -39.81
CA VAL A 573 -29.37 53.94 -38.55
C VAL A 573 -28.44 53.58 -37.39
N HIS A 574 -28.24 54.52 -36.45
CA HIS A 574 -27.39 54.27 -35.28
C HIS A 574 -27.95 53.11 -34.45
N ASN A 575 -27.09 52.14 -34.11
CA ASN A 575 -27.46 51.02 -33.27
C ASN A 575 -26.38 50.77 -32.20
N PRO A 576 -26.66 51.09 -30.92
CA PRO A 576 -25.67 50.98 -29.85
C PRO A 576 -25.21 49.53 -29.59
N ASP A 577 -26.00 48.52 -29.95
CA ASP A 577 -25.67 47.10 -29.70
C ASP A 577 -24.66 46.55 -30.71
N THR A 578 -24.56 47.16 -31.89
CA THR A 578 -23.68 46.71 -32.99
C THR A 578 -22.59 47.72 -33.34
N MET A 579 -22.77 48.98 -32.97
CA MET A 579 -21.81 50.07 -33.15
C MET A 579 -21.02 50.32 -31.86
N ILE A 580 -20.27 49.30 -31.41
CA ILE A 580 -19.46 49.34 -30.19
C ILE A 580 -18.10 49.98 -30.47
N GLY A 581 -17.80 51.10 -29.83
CA GLY A 581 -16.59 51.88 -30.07
C GLY A 581 -16.84 53.39 -30.02
N PHE A 582 -16.10 54.16 -30.82
CA PHE A 582 -16.34 55.59 -30.95
C PHE A 582 -17.40 55.87 -32.01
N SER A 583 -18.50 56.51 -31.60
CA SER A 583 -19.50 57.08 -32.49
C SER A 583 -19.31 58.59 -32.58
N THR A 584 -19.27 59.12 -33.81
CA THR A 584 -19.13 60.55 -34.11
C THR A 584 -19.81 60.86 -35.44
N ASN A 585 -19.67 62.08 -35.96
CA ASN A 585 -20.18 62.50 -37.26
C ASN A 585 -19.04 63.02 -38.15
N ASN A 586 -19.20 62.92 -39.48
CA ASN A 586 -18.29 63.58 -40.41
C ASN A 586 -18.53 65.09 -40.42
N GLY A 587 -17.45 65.88 -40.47
CA GLY A 587 -17.52 67.33 -40.63
C GLY A 587 -17.82 67.75 -42.06
N ALA A 588 -18.40 68.95 -42.24
CA ALA A 588 -18.66 69.52 -43.57
C ALA A 588 -17.39 69.75 -44.41
N ASP A 589 -16.23 69.85 -43.74
CA ASP A 589 -14.91 70.03 -44.34
C ASP A 589 -14.21 68.68 -44.69
N ASP A 590 -14.96 67.57 -44.70
CA ASP A 590 -14.43 66.27 -45.12
C ASP A 590 -13.97 66.30 -46.59
N SER A 591 -12.65 66.40 -46.78
CA SER A 591 -12.01 66.45 -48.10
C SER A 591 -12.16 65.15 -48.92
N THR A 592 -12.69 64.08 -48.32
CA THR A 592 -12.97 62.82 -49.03
C THR A 592 -14.35 62.78 -49.67
N GLY A 593 -15.15 63.86 -49.55
CA GLY A 593 -16.44 64.01 -50.22
C GLY A 593 -17.54 63.08 -49.70
N ASN A 594 -17.35 62.53 -48.50
CA ASN A 594 -18.29 61.57 -47.91
C ASN A 594 -19.30 62.21 -46.96
N TYR A 595 -19.28 63.54 -46.76
CA TYR A 595 -20.23 64.26 -45.92
C TYR A 595 -21.63 64.33 -46.55
N ASP A 596 -22.66 64.06 -45.75
CA ASP A 596 -24.07 64.24 -46.10
C ASP A 596 -24.78 65.00 -44.96
N ALA A 597 -25.19 66.24 -45.24
CA ALA A 597 -25.89 67.10 -44.28
C ALA A 597 -27.25 66.53 -43.82
N PHE A 598 -27.83 65.60 -44.60
CA PHE A 598 -29.09 64.93 -44.31
C PHE A 598 -28.91 63.47 -43.88
N GLY A 599 -27.66 62.99 -43.76
CA GLY A 599 -27.36 61.65 -43.27
C GLY A 599 -27.68 61.48 -41.78
N GLU A 600 -27.82 60.21 -41.36
CA GLU A 600 -28.12 59.87 -39.97
C GLU A 600 -27.12 60.51 -38.99
N LEU A 601 -27.63 61.13 -37.93
CA LEU A 601 -26.82 61.76 -36.89
C LEU A 601 -26.53 60.76 -35.78
N TYR A 602 -25.25 60.46 -35.53
CA TYR A 602 -24.86 59.58 -34.44
C TYR A 602 -24.59 60.39 -33.16
N PRO A 603 -24.89 59.84 -31.98
CA PRO A 603 -24.45 60.43 -30.72
C PRO A 603 -22.92 60.39 -30.60
N VAL A 604 -22.34 61.42 -30.00
CA VAL A 604 -20.91 61.44 -29.68
C VAL A 604 -20.69 60.66 -28.40
N GLN A 605 -20.19 59.43 -28.52
CA GLN A 605 -20.00 58.52 -27.39
C GLN A 605 -18.86 57.55 -27.64
N PHE A 606 -18.28 57.02 -26.56
CA PHE A 606 -17.30 55.95 -26.62
C PHE A 606 -17.82 54.78 -25.79
N SER A 607 -17.92 53.60 -26.39
CA SER A 607 -18.23 52.34 -25.72
C SER A 607 -17.15 51.30 -26.02
N VAL A 608 -17.02 50.33 -25.12
CA VAL A 608 -16.07 49.22 -25.24
C VAL A 608 -16.85 47.93 -25.03
N GLY A 609 -16.68 46.97 -25.94
CA GLY A 609 -17.19 45.62 -25.75
C GLY A 609 -16.17 44.81 -24.95
N ASP A 610 -16.61 44.31 -23.80
CA ASP A 610 -15.84 43.41 -22.98
C ASP A 610 -15.79 42.00 -23.61
N PRO A 611 -14.63 41.35 -23.65
CA PRO A 611 -14.55 39.98 -24.11
C PRO A 611 -15.12 39.05 -23.04
N ASP A 612 -15.97 38.11 -23.48
CA ASP A 612 -16.43 37.02 -22.64
C ASP A 612 -15.30 36.03 -22.32
N ILE A 613 -15.40 35.36 -21.17
CA ILE A 613 -14.58 34.19 -20.85
C ILE A 613 -15.35 32.93 -21.26
N GLU A 614 -14.68 32.07 -22.01
CA GLU A 614 -15.25 30.83 -22.53
C GLU A 614 -15.75 29.94 -21.40
N ALA A 615 -16.91 29.29 -21.59
CA ALA A 615 -17.51 28.42 -20.57
C ALA A 615 -16.55 27.30 -20.14
N GLU A 616 -15.84 26.70 -21.09
CA GLU A 616 -14.83 25.66 -20.88
C GLU A 616 -13.66 26.10 -19.98
N ALA A 617 -13.39 27.40 -19.87
CA ALA A 617 -12.36 27.94 -18.99
C ALA A 617 -12.88 28.25 -17.58
N ARG A 618 -14.19 28.39 -17.40
CA ARG A 618 -14.85 28.75 -16.13
C ARG A 618 -15.49 27.56 -15.42
N ASP A 619 -16.16 26.70 -16.18
CA ASP A 619 -16.97 25.61 -15.66
C ASP A 619 -16.08 24.53 -15.03
N PRO A 620 -16.58 23.74 -14.06
CA PRO A 620 -15.81 22.66 -13.45
C PRO A 620 -15.19 21.72 -14.49
N LEU A 621 -13.91 21.40 -14.32
CA LEU A 621 -13.13 20.56 -15.23
C LEU A 621 -12.92 19.18 -14.61
N GLU A 622 -13.39 18.14 -15.29
CA GLU A 622 -13.11 16.75 -14.93
C GLU A 622 -12.08 16.16 -15.89
N LEU A 623 -11.00 15.61 -15.33
CA LEU A 623 -9.92 14.93 -16.03
C LEU A 623 -9.87 13.49 -15.56
N ALA A 624 -9.69 12.53 -16.46
CA ALA A 624 -9.62 11.12 -16.11
C ALA A 624 -8.44 10.43 -16.78
N ALA A 625 -7.82 9.49 -16.07
CA ALA A 625 -6.79 8.62 -16.60
C ALA A 625 -6.88 7.21 -16.00
N SER A 626 -6.51 6.21 -16.80
CA SER A 626 -6.39 4.83 -16.35
C SER A 626 -4.93 4.40 -16.40
N LEU A 627 -4.45 3.77 -15.33
CA LEU A 627 -3.09 3.30 -15.18
C LEU A 627 -3.10 1.80 -14.89
N GLU A 628 -2.22 1.08 -15.57
CA GLU A 628 -2.05 -0.36 -15.41
C GLU A 628 -0.66 -0.64 -14.82
N PHE A 629 -0.60 -1.55 -13.85
CA PHE A 629 0.63 -1.99 -13.20
C PHE A 629 0.67 -3.51 -13.14
N ALA A 630 1.82 -4.10 -13.47
CA ALA A 630 2.08 -5.51 -13.28
C ALA A 630 2.67 -5.79 -11.88
N VAL A 631 2.25 -6.90 -11.27
CA VAL A 631 2.84 -7.41 -10.03
C VAL A 631 3.32 -8.85 -10.20
N ASP A 632 4.57 -9.11 -9.81
CA ASP A 632 5.14 -10.45 -9.81
C ASP A 632 4.89 -11.14 -8.46
N VAL A 633 4.50 -12.42 -8.51
CA VAL A 633 4.24 -13.23 -7.31
C VAL A 633 5.39 -14.21 -7.15
N PRO A 634 6.09 -14.21 -5.99
CA PRO A 634 7.13 -15.19 -5.71
C PRO A 634 6.63 -16.64 -5.83
N GLN A 635 7.47 -17.50 -6.39
CA GLN A 635 7.19 -18.93 -6.53
C GLN A 635 7.92 -19.71 -5.44
N ASP A 636 7.16 -20.27 -4.49
CA ASP A 636 7.69 -21.20 -3.52
C ASP A 636 7.59 -22.64 -4.04
N PRO A 637 8.59 -23.50 -3.79
CA PRO A 637 8.48 -24.92 -4.09
C PRO A 637 7.25 -25.51 -3.42
N PHE A 638 6.39 -26.19 -4.19
CA PHE A 638 5.25 -26.94 -3.69
C PHE A 638 4.88 -28.07 -4.67
N GLU A 639 5.19 -29.31 -4.30
CA GLU A 639 4.88 -30.50 -5.09
C GLU A 639 4.35 -31.62 -4.19
N VAL A 640 3.28 -32.26 -4.63
CA VAL A 640 2.69 -33.43 -3.96
C VAL A 640 2.72 -34.59 -4.95
N SER A 641 3.42 -35.67 -4.58
CA SER A 641 3.47 -36.93 -5.34
C SER A 641 2.70 -38.01 -4.62
N ALA A 642 1.81 -38.69 -5.35
CA ALA A 642 0.93 -39.75 -4.86
C ALA A 642 1.57 -41.14 -4.95
#